data_AF-A0A524JQG4-F1
#
_entry.id   AF-A0A524JQG4-F1
#
_cell.length_a   1.000
_cell.length_b   1.000
_cell.length_c   1.000
_cell.angle_alpha   90.00
_cell.angle_beta   90.00
_cell.angle_gamma   90.00
#
_symmetry.space_group_name_H-M   'P 1'
#
loop_
_entity.id
_entity.type
_entity.pdbx_description
1 polymer ?
#
loop_
_entity_poly.entity_id
_entity_poly.type
_entity_poly.pdbx_seq_one_letter_code
_entity_poly.pdbx_strand_id
1 'polypeptide(L)'
;MEQTELQNNKDYVKERIALVHLCAELSNDEAEILIDNSSLLMFPAGAVICKEGEYGDTSYAIIEGTVEVSINTEGHENLTLSLLEEGNIFGEMAALSGSPRSATVSAKDDTVVLEIPASTLKDLIKCSSGFKETIDTLYKERAVNNYLKKVPFFEKLEDSSLTRLEDAVNLITYNKGDIIFREGEVGDALYIIRTGFVKISKKHGDTDQIIAYLSHGNYFGEIALFEDERRSATVSAFTRTEVIEVLEEDFTMLLESDSALYQEIKDIVLERKFKTLEVERDPEKARRIEAIVEGGLIEAGSLLIIDLKTCIHCNNCVNACQDRHGYPRLDRRGTRIGSISFPVACRLCPDPLCLVCNFDAIKRAPSGEVHIIDEKCIGVSGCAIRCPYNVIQMVETESKRDSKWLDILGKLTGTKKEAKVEGKPKRLAIKCDTCMGYSDTACTNNCPTHAIKWVNPLEYFGERDDILEKVVEDPIAMTIQTQKEYKTLVVSKKVRESQNITSFYLVSEDGEPLPSFLPGQFLPLKLDIPGQDKPIYRTYSISDSPHKGYYRLTIKKEPAPPDHPDLYPGVSSNYFHDQVEPGMKLLTKAPRGKFYLDSKSENPVVLLSAGVGLTPLISMLNAITDSGSNREVWFIHGARNSTEHALSNHIRNAAEGNDNVHVHVAYSQPLKENLEGRDYDSEGYVDVELLKNILPGNEAEFYLCGPPPFMKSLFNGLLEWEVPEYLINYEFFGPASLIKDRAKVSTSKRAAEIVDSSTEVEVEFSSSGIKTNWNPSFESILDLAEANGLSPDYSCRSGVCHTCMCKLEEGDVEYVEEPLDPPDEGFVLICVCKPKNKVVIDI
;
A
#
# COMPACT_ATOMS: atom_id res chain seq x y z
N MET A 1 39.12 -12.59 -30.22
CA MET A 1 39.69 -12.88 -28.89
C MET A 1 38.69 -13.72 -28.12
N GLU A 2 39.15 -14.68 -27.32
CA GLU A 2 38.23 -15.39 -26.40
C GLU A 2 37.74 -14.41 -25.32
N GLN A 3 36.50 -14.58 -24.85
CA GLN A 3 35.82 -13.72 -23.87
C GLN A 3 36.67 -13.45 -22.60
N THR A 4 37.52 -14.41 -22.24
CA THR A 4 38.46 -14.38 -21.10
C THR A 4 39.67 -13.45 -21.31
N GLU A 5 40.10 -13.18 -22.56
CA GLU A 5 41.22 -12.27 -22.86
C GLU A 5 40.79 -10.80 -22.88
N LEU A 6 39.54 -10.52 -23.29
CA LEU A 6 38.99 -9.15 -23.36
C LEU A 6 38.67 -8.62 -21.94
N GLN A 7 38.18 -9.49 -21.05
CA GLN A 7 37.78 -9.14 -19.68
C GLN A 7 38.96 -8.83 -18.73
N ASN A 8 40.18 -9.22 -19.11
CA ASN A 8 41.41 -8.97 -18.35
C ASN A 8 42.19 -7.72 -18.83
N ASN A 9 41.78 -7.07 -19.91
CA ASN A 9 42.51 -5.94 -20.48
C ASN A 9 41.86 -4.61 -20.09
N LYS A 10 41.89 -4.29 -18.77
CA LYS A 10 41.38 -3.02 -18.23
C LYS A 10 42.01 -1.80 -18.92
N ASP A 11 43.26 -1.89 -19.34
CA ASP A 11 43.97 -0.80 -20.04
C ASP A 11 43.39 -0.54 -21.44
N TYR A 12 43.01 -1.59 -22.18
CA TYR A 12 42.30 -1.46 -23.47
C TYR A 12 40.91 -0.83 -23.30
N VAL A 13 40.16 -1.25 -22.28
CA VAL A 13 38.84 -0.67 -21.98
C VAL A 13 38.98 0.80 -21.55
N LYS A 14 40.00 1.15 -20.75
CA LYS A 14 40.31 2.53 -20.38
C LYS A 14 40.60 3.42 -21.60
N GLU A 15 41.39 2.93 -22.56
CA GLU A 15 41.73 3.68 -23.78
C GLU A 15 40.49 3.95 -24.64
N ARG A 16 39.58 2.96 -24.77
CA ARG A 16 38.36 3.09 -25.58
C ARG A 16 37.25 3.86 -24.87
N ILE A 17 37.12 3.78 -23.56
CA ILE A 17 36.17 4.60 -22.80
C ILE A 17 36.49 6.09 -22.95
N ALA A 18 37.76 6.49 -23.04
CA ALA A 18 38.13 7.86 -23.32
C ALA A 18 37.64 8.38 -24.69
N LEU A 19 37.32 7.47 -25.63
CA LEU A 19 36.73 7.79 -26.94
C LEU A 19 35.19 7.81 -26.91
N VAL A 20 34.57 7.27 -25.86
CA VAL A 20 33.13 7.38 -25.65
C VAL A 20 32.83 8.85 -25.38
N HIS A 21 32.06 9.49 -26.27
CA HIS A 21 31.78 10.92 -26.21
C HIS A 21 31.29 11.34 -24.81
N LEU A 22 30.48 10.48 -24.19
CA LEU A 22 29.94 10.68 -22.86
C LEU A 22 31.00 10.68 -21.74
N CYS A 23 32.06 9.89 -21.89
CA CYS A 23 33.06 9.66 -20.86
C CYS A 23 34.29 10.58 -21.01
N ALA A 24 34.35 11.40 -22.06
CA ALA A 24 35.40 12.41 -22.24
C ALA A 24 35.43 13.45 -21.11
N GLU A 25 34.28 13.68 -20.47
CA GLU A 25 34.10 14.62 -19.35
C GLU A 25 34.34 13.97 -17.97
N LEU A 26 34.73 12.69 -17.92
CA LEU A 26 35.06 12.00 -16.68
C LEU A 26 36.54 12.21 -16.32
N SER A 27 36.80 12.46 -15.04
CA SER A 27 38.16 12.36 -14.50
C SER A 27 38.64 10.90 -14.49
N ASN A 28 39.96 10.71 -14.35
CA ASN A 28 40.54 9.36 -14.30
C ASN A 28 39.95 8.49 -13.18
N ASP A 29 39.69 9.07 -12.01
CA ASP A 29 39.11 8.35 -10.86
C ASP A 29 37.66 7.94 -11.13
N GLU A 30 36.88 8.79 -11.82
CA GLU A 30 35.50 8.49 -12.20
C GLU A 30 35.41 7.43 -13.30
N ALA A 31 36.34 7.46 -14.27
CA ALA A 31 36.46 6.42 -15.28
C ALA A 31 36.83 5.06 -14.66
N GLU A 32 37.64 5.04 -13.60
CA GLU A 32 37.92 3.80 -12.86
C GLU A 32 36.67 3.26 -12.15
N ILE A 33 35.89 4.12 -11.51
CA ILE A 33 34.61 3.74 -10.89
C ILE A 33 33.65 3.14 -11.92
N LEU A 34 33.55 3.75 -13.11
CA LEU A 34 32.72 3.25 -14.21
C LEU A 34 33.16 1.84 -14.60
N ILE A 35 34.45 1.62 -14.84
CA ILE A 35 35.00 0.33 -15.30
C ILE A 35 34.84 -0.75 -14.24
N ASP A 36 35.16 -0.44 -12.97
CA ASP A 36 35.14 -1.43 -11.90
C ASP A 36 33.72 -1.92 -11.56
N ASN A 37 32.71 -1.13 -11.85
CA ASN A 37 31.30 -1.47 -11.63
C ASN A 37 30.55 -1.87 -12.91
N SER A 38 31.25 -2.06 -14.03
CA SER A 38 30.64 -2.41 -15.33
C SER A 38 31.15 -3.76 -15.85
N SER A 39 30.40 -4.35 -16.78
CA SER A 39 30.73 -5.65 -17.39
C SER A 39 30.87 -5.54 -18.89
N LEU A 40 31.89 -6.17 -19.47
CA LEU A 40 32.09 -6.19 -20.92
C LEU A 40 31.32 -7.36 -21.53
N LEU A 41 30.46 -7.08 -22.50
CA LEU A 41 29.62 -8.05 -23.20
C LEU A 41 29.91 -8.02 -24.70
N MET A 42 29.75 -9.17 -25.36
CA MET A 42 29.90 -9.30 -26.81
C MET A 42 28.62 -9.86 -27.40
N PHE A 43 28.15 -9.24 -28.47
CA PHE A 43 26.94 -9.62 -29.20
C PHE A 43 27.29 -9.90 -30.66
N PRO A 44 26.95 -11.08 -31.20
CA PRO A 44 27.16 -11.35 -32.62
C PRO A 44 26.20 -10.52 -33.47
N ALA A 45 26.57 -10.29 -34.73
CA ALA A 45 25.71 -9.62 -35.70
C ALA A 45 24.29 -10.22 -35.75
N GLY A 46 23.28 -9.35 -35.69
CA GLY A 46 21.85 -9.69 -35.66
C GLY A 46 21.29 -9.99 -34.25
N ALA A 47 22.11 -10.03 -33.20
CA ALA A 47 21.62 -10.24 -31.84
C ALA A 47 20.87 -9.01 -31.32
N VAL A 48 19.68 -9.24 -30.74
CA VAL A 48 18.95 -8.20 -30.00
C VAL A 48 19.62 -8.02 -28.64
N ILE A 49 20.05 -6.79 -28.35
CA ILE A 49 20.72 -6.43 -27.09
C ILE A 49 19.67 -6.06 -26.04
N CYS A 50 18.67 -5.27 -26.42
CA CYS A 50 17.48 -5.02 -25.61
C CYS A 50 16.27 -4.76 -26.51
N LYS A 51 15.07 -5.09 -26.03
CA LYS A 51 13.85 -4.97 -26.82
C LYS A 51 12.96 -3.84 -26.34
N GLU A 52 12.29 -3.16 -27.26
CA GLU A 52 11.24 -2.19 -26.94
C GLU A 52 10.20 -2.79 -25.98
N GLY A 53 9.81 -2.01 -24.96
CA GLY A 53 8.82 -2.41 -23.96
C GLY A 53 9.36 -3.25 -22.81
N GLU A 54 10.59 -3.77 -22.90
CA GLU A 54 11.23 -4.48 -21.78
C GLU A 54 11.70 -3.50 -20.71
N TYR A 55 11.69 -3.91 -19.44
CA TYR A 55 12.32 -3.16 -18.36
C TYR A 55 13.81 -3.51 -18.27
N GLY A 56 14.64 -2.52 -17.98
CA GLY A 56 16.07 -2.73 -17.77
C GLY A 56 16.65 -1.69 -16.81
N ASP A 57 17.57 -2.14 -15.95
CA ASP A 57 18.30 -1.34 -14.97
C ASP A 57 19.76 -1.12 -15.36
N THR A 58 20.08 -1.27 -16.65
CA THR A 58 21.42 -1.10 -17.22
C THR A 58 21.40 -0.22 -18.46
N SER A 59 22.50 0.48 -18.72
CA SER A 59 22.82 1.12 -20.00
C SER A 59 24.03 0.43 -20.64
N TYR A 60 24.29 0.71 -21.91
CA TYR A 60 25.34 0.08 -22.69
C TYR A 60 26.15 1.14 -23.42
N ALA A 61 27.47 1.16 -23.22
CA ALA A 61 28.38 1.97 -24.04
C ALA A 61 29.01 1.11 -25.12
N ILE A 62 28.96 1.55 -26.38
CA ILE A 62 29.51 0.82 -27.51
C ILE A 62 31.03 1.02 -27.55
N ILE A 63 31.77 -0.07 -27.36
CA ILE A 63 33.23 -0.08 -27.36
C ILE A 63 33.76 -0.45 -28.75
N GLU A 64 33.06 -1.30 -29.48
CA GLU A 64 33.38 -1.69 -30.85
C GLU A 64 32.10 -2.17 -31.55
N GLY A 65 31.97 -1.88 -32.85
CA GLY A 65 30.82 -2.28 -33.67
C GLY A 65 29.73 -1.22 -33.79
N THR A 66 28.61 -1.62 -34.39
CA THR A 66 27.47 -0.78 -34.75
C THR A 66 26.18 -1.45 -34.31
N VAL A 67 25.27 -0.68 -33.71
CA VAL A 67 23.93 -1.14 -33.36
C VAL A 67 22.86 -0.35 -34.13
N GLU A 68 21.75 -1.00 -34.40
CA GLU A 68 20.55 -0.41 -34.97
C GLU A 68 19.51 -0.19 -33.88
N VAL A 69 18.93 1.01 -33.84
CA VAL A 69 17.81 1.37 -32.95
C VAL A 69 16.53 1.41 -33.78
N SER A 70 15.51 0.65 -33.38
CA SER A 70 14.23 0.55 -34.09
C SER A 70 13.03 0.55 -33.15
N ILE A 71 11.87 1.02 -33.64
CA ILE A 71 10.59 0.98 -32.93
C ILE A 71 9.52 0.30 -33.78
N ASN A 72 8.46 -0.19 -33.15
CA ASN A 72 7.25 -0.60 -33.85
C ASN A 72 6.18 0.50 -33.78
N THR A 73 5.63 0.91 -34.93
CA THR A 73 4.51 1.87 -35.01
C THR A 73 3.33 1.29 -35.80
N GLU A 74 2.16 1.94 -35.73
CA GLU A 74 0.97 1.54 -36.50
C GLU A 74 1.19 1.75 -38.01
N GLY A 75 1.79 0.76 -38.68
CA GLY A 75 2.03 0.79 -40.12
C GLY A 75 3.45 0.38 -40.52
N HIS A 76 4.39 0.37 -39.58
CA HIS A 76 5.78 -0.03 -39.79
C HIS A 76 6.25 -0.98 -38.68
N GLU A 77 6.51 -2.25 -39.02
CA GLU A 77 7.26 -3.17 -38.17
C GLU A 77 8.76 -2.86 -38.27
N ASN A 78 9.44 -2.67 -37.14
CA ASN A 78 10.87 -2.35 -37.04
C ASN A 78 11.31 -1.12 -37.86
N LEU A 79 10.68 0.04 -37.63
CA LEU A 79 11.13 1.32 -38.18
C LEU A 79 12.49 1.69 -37.57
N THR A 80 13.56 1.67 -38.38
CA THR A 80 14.89 2.11 -37.97
C THR A 80 14.88 3.61 -37.70
N LEU A 81 15.21 4.00 -36.46
CA LEU A 81 15.33 5.39 -36.04
C LEU A 81 16.74 5.90 -36.24
N SER A 82 17.75 5.10 -35.87
CA SER A 82 19.15 5.50 -35.97
C SER A 82 20.09 4.30 -35.98
N LEU A 83 21.31 4.55 -36.44
CA LEU A 83 22.46 3.67 -36.26
C LEU A 83 23.40 4.34 -35.26
N LEU A 84 23.78 3.60 -34.22
CA LEU A 84 24.74 4.07 -33.22
C LEU A 84 26.05 3.31 -33.42
N GLU A 85 27.16 4.03 -33.41
CA GLU A 85 28.50 3.51 -33.67
C GLU A 85 29.35 3.56 -32.39
N GLU A 86 30.62 3.14 -32.50
CA GLU A 86 31.60 3.22 -31.43
C GLU A 86 31.58 4.59 -30.74
N GLY A 87 31.55 4.58 -29.41
CA GLY A 87 31.56 5.78 -28.59
C GLY A 87 30.19 6.34 -28.23
N ASN A 88 29.10 5.76 -28.75
CA ASN A 88 27.73 6.07 -28.31
C ASN A 88 27.31 5.21 -27.09
N ILE A 89 26.40 5.73 -26.28
CA ILE A 89 25.68 4.98 -25.22
C ILE A 89 24.27 4.65 -25.68
N PHE A 90 23.61 3.62 -25.16
CA PHE A 90 22.16 3.42 -25.28
C PHE A 90 21.57 2.75 -24.05
N GLY A 91 20.26 2.82 -23.89
CA GLY A 91 19.55 2.25 -22.74
C GLY A 91 19.62 3.07 -21.45
N GLU A 92 20.32 4.20 -21.46
CA GLU A 92 20.38 5.18 -20.37
C GLU A 92 19.00 5.66 -19.94
N MET A 93 18.06 5.81 -20.89
CA MET A 93 16.71 6.28 -20.59
C MET A 93 16.00 5.37 -19.59
N ALA A 94 16.02 4.05 -19.84
CA ALA A 94 15.39 3.07 -18.96
C ALA A 94 16.14 2.97 -17.62
N ALA A 95 17.48 2.99 -17.65
CA ALA A 95 18.30 2.93 -16.45
C ALA A 95 18.07 4.14 -15.49
N LEU A 96 17.91 5.34 -16.06
CA LEU A 96 17.72 6.57 -15.29
C LEU A 96 16.27 6.75 -14.83
N SER A 97 15.32 6.58 -15.73
CA SER A 97 13.90 6.82 -15.46
C SER A 97 13.17 5.65 -14.80
N GLY A 98 13.71 4.42 -14.91
CA GLY A 98 13.03 3.19 -14.49
C GLY A 98 11.91 2.74 -15.44
N SER A 99 11.73 3.43 -16.56
CA SER A 99 10.70 3.14 -17.57
C SER A 99 11.10 1.99 -18.49
N PRO A 100 10.16 1.38 -19.23
CA PRO A 100 10.51 0.42 -20.28
C PRO A 100 11.46 1.01 -21.33
N ARG A 101 12.21 0.15 -22.02
CA ARG A 101 13.01 0.51 -23.19
C ARG A 101 12.10 1.14 -24.24
N SER A 102 12.45 2.33 -24.70
CA SER A 102 11.67 3.09 -25.69
C SER A 102 11.77 2.53 -27.10
N ALA A 103 12.81 1.73 -27.38
CA ALA A 103 13.14 1.16 -28.68
C ALA A 103 13.88 -0.18 -28.51
N THR A 104 13.87 -0.98 -29.57
CA THR A 104 14.68 -2.19 -29.72
C THR A 104 16.07 -1.80 -30.21
N VAL A 105 17.11 -2.40 -29.64
CA VAL A 105 18.49 -2.23 -30.08
C VAL A 105 19.07 -3.58 -30.47
N SER A 106 19.56 -3.69 -31.70
CA SER A 106 20.16 -4.91 -32.24
C SER A 106 21.55 -4.65 -32.82
N ALA A 107 22.48 -5.58 -32.58
CA ALA A 107 23.82 -5.55 -33.15
C ALA A 107 23.73 -5.70 -34.68
N LYS A 108 24.30 -4.76 -35.42
CA LYS A 108 24.33 -4.81 -36.90
C LYS A 108 25.53 -5.61 -37.40
N ASP A 109 26.64 -5.52 -36.68
CA ASP A 109 27.86 -6.32 -36.82
C ASP A 109 28.24 -6.89 -35.44
N ASP A 110 29.35 -7.64 -35.35
CA ASP A 110 29.84 -8.16 -34.08
C ASP A 110 30.19 -6.98 -33.16
N THR A 111 29.40 -6.77 -32.11
CA THR A 111 29.43 -5.58 -31.26
C THR A 111 29.94 -5.92 -29.87
N VAL A 112 30.87 -5.11 -29.36
CA VAL A 112 31.33 -5.16 -27.97
C VAL A 112 30.76 -3.95 -27.22
N VAL A 113 30.08 -4.21 -26.11
CA VAL A 113 29.50 -3.16 -25.26
C VAL A 113 29.98 -3.29 -23.83
N LEU A 114 30.10 -2.15 -23.15
CA LEU A 114 30.22 -2.06 -21.71
C LEU A 114 28.83 -1.90 -21.10
N GLU A 115 28.36 -2.91 -20.39
CA GLU A 115 27.11 -2.87 -19.61
C GLU A 115 27.36 -2.14 -18.28
N ILE A 116 26.64 -1.03 -18.10
CA ILE A 116 26.77 -0.10 -16.99
C ILE A 116 25.49 -0.17 -16.15
N PRO A 117 25.57 -0.55 -14.86
CA PRO A 117 24.42 -0.54 -13.97
C PRO A 117 23.85 0.87 -13.74
N ALA A 118 22.53 0.97 -13.59
CA ALA A 118 21.83 2.22 -13.31
C ALA A 118 22.34 2.92 -12.04
N SER A 119 22.77 2.16 -11.02
CA SER A 119 23.38 2.70 -9.81
C SER A 119 24.67 3.46 -10.13
N THR A 120 25.56 2.84 -10.91
CA THR A 120 26.82 3.44 -11.36
C THR A 120 26.57 4.71 -12.16
N LEU A 121 25.63 4.66 -13.10
CA LEU A 121 25.26 5.81 -13.93
C LEU A 121 24.73 6.98 -13.07
N LYS A 122 23.85 6.69 -12.10
CA LYS A 122 23.29 7.69 -11.17
C LYS A 122 24.35 8.30 -10.26
N ASP A 123 25.33 7.52 -9.84
CA ASP A 123 26.41 8.03 -8.98
C ASP A 123 27.37 8.92 -9.77
N LEU A 124 27.70 8.57 -11.02
CA LEU A 124 28.49 9.44 -11.91
C LEU A 124 27.79 10.76 -12.21
N ILE A 125 26.47 10.76 -12.45
CA ILE A 125 25.68 11.99 -12.66
C ILE A 125 25.70 12.91 -11.44
N LYS A 126 25.77 12.36 -10.22
CA LYS A 126 25.86 13.17 -8.99
C LYS A 126 27.25 13.78 -8.80
N CYS A 127 28.29 13.06 -9.22
CA CYS A 127 29.68 13.42 -8.96
C CYS A 127 30.31 14.29 -10.06
N SER A 128 29.89 14.15 -11.32
CA SER A 128 30.42 14.93 -12.46
C SER A 128 29.32 15.74 -13.15
N SER A 129 29.46 17.07 -13.11
CA SER A 129 28.53 17.98 -13.78
C SER A 129 28.62 17.93 -15.30
N GLY A 130 29.82 17.74 -15.87
CA GLY A 130 30.01 17.62 -17.33
C GLY A 130 29.41 16.32 -17.89
N PHE A 131 29.57 15.21 -17.15
CA PHE A 131 28.92 13.95 -17.47
C PHE A 131 27.39 14.06 -17.41
N LYS A 132 26.87 14.73 -16.37
CA LYS A 132 25.43 14.99 -16.24
C LYS A 132 24.88 15.77 -17.42
N GLU A 133 25.51 16.88 -17.81
CA GLU A 133 25.03 17.72 -18.92
C GLU A 133 25.00 16.95 -20.24
N THR A 134 26.01 16.12 -20.48
CA THR A 134 26.08 15.26 -21.68
C THR A 134 24.99 14.18 -21.68
N ILE A 135 24.75 13.53 -20.53
CA ILE A 135 23.64 12.57 -20.36
C ILE A 135 22.29 13.27 -20.58
N ASP A 136 22.06 14.43 -19.97
CA ASP A 136 20.79 15.16 -20.06
C ASP A 136 20.50 15.59 -21.50
N THR A 137 21.53 15.98 -22.27
CA THR A 137 21.42 16.32 -23.69
C THR A 137 21.04 15.12 -24.54
N LEU A 138 21.78 14.00 -24.42
CA LEU A 138 21.46 12.76 -25.14
C LEU A 138 20.07 12.22 -24.79
N TYR A 139 19.70 12.32 -23.52
CA TYR A 139 18.39 11.91 -23.03
C TYR A 139 17.26 12.74 -23.64
N LYS A 140 17.45 14.07 -23.80
CA LYS A 140 16.50 14.96 -24.50
C LYS A 140 16.35 14.59 -25.97
N GLU A 141 17.47 14.54 -26.71
CA GLU A 141 17.48 14.22 -28.16
C GLU A 141 16.74 12.91 -28.46
N ARG A 142 16.94 11.90 -27.62
CA ARG A 142 16.33 10.56 -27.78
C ARG A 142 14.91 10.49 -27.29
N ALA A 143 14.55 11.25 -26.26
CA ALA A 143 13.16 11.35 -25.81
C ALA A 143 12.28 11.95 -26.90
N VAL A 144 12.77 12.97 -27.61
CA VAL A 144 12.03 13.58 -28.71
C VAL A 144 11.91 12.61 -29.89
N ASN A 145 13.04 12.06 -30.36
CA ASN A 145 13.08 11.15 -31.51
C ASN A 145 12.24 9.88 -31.35
N ASN A 146 12.23 9.28 -30.15
CA ASN A 146 11.55 8.02 -29.90
C ASN A 146 10.06 8.19 -29.60
N TYR A 147 9.63 9.33 -29.04
CA TYR A 147 8.25 9.50 -28.56
C TYR A 147 7.39 10.38 -29.46
N LEU A 148 7.94 11.38 -30.14
CA LEU A 148 7.14 12.19 -31.08
C LEU A 148 6.59 11.32 -32.20
N LYS A 149 7.40 10.45 -32.80
CA LYS A 149 6.96 9.52 -33.86
C LYS A 149 5.87 8.53 -33.41
N LYS A 150 5.65 8.34 -32.10
CA LYS A 150 4.60 7.47 -31.55
C LYS A 150 3.27 8.17 -31.33
N VAL A 151 3.23 9.51 -31.39
CA VAL A 151 1.98 10.26 -31.28
C VAL A 151 1.30 10.22 -32.66
N PRO A 152 0.04 9.79 -32.77
CA PRO A 152 -0.61 9.49 -34.06
C PRO A 152 -0.50 10.57 -35.13
N PHE A 153 -0.56 11.84 -34.73
CA PHE A 153 -0.51 12.96 -35.67
C PHE A 153 0.92 13.44 -35.98
N PHE A 154 1.92 13.08 -35.18
CA PHE A 154 3.34 13.39 -35.44
C PHE A 154 4.08 12.28 -36.22
N GLU A 155 3.47 11.10 -36.38
CA GLU A 155 4.05 9.97 -37.11
C GLU A 155 4.46 10.33 -38.55
N LYS A 156 3.70 11.22 -39.20
CA LYS A 156 3.89 11.59 -40.61
C LYS A 156 4.80 12.79 -40.84
N LEU A 157 5.34 13.39 -39.77
CA LEU A 157 6.25 14.52 -39.92
C LEU A 157 7.53 14.10 -40.64
N GLU A 158 7.98 14.93 -41.59
CA GLU A 158 9.28 14.76 -42.21
C GLU A 158 10.41 14.94 -41.18
N ASP A 159 11.53 14.23 -41.34
CA ASP A 159 12.66 14.29 -40.40
C ASP A 159 13.18 15.72 -40.19
N SER A 160 13.08 16.60 -41.20
CA SER A 160 13.48 18.01 -41.08
C SER A 160 12.61 18.85 -40.13
N SER A 161 11.34 18.48 -39.96
CA SER A 161 10.43 19.10 -38.99
C SER A 161 10.65 18.54 -37.58
N LEU A 162 11.04 17.27 -37.47
CA LEU A 162 11.39 16.65 -36.18
C LEU A 162 12.68 17.21 -35.61
N THR A 163 13.73 17.38 -36.42
CA THR A 163 14.99 18.01 -35.98
C THR A 163 14.78 19.43 -35.47
N ARG A 164 13.81 20.18 -36.04
CA ARG A 164 13.47 21.53 -35.54
C ARG A 164 12.76 21.49 -34.19
N LEU A 165 11.96 20.46 -33.90
CA LEU A 165 11.33 20.27 -32.60
C LEU A 165 12.32 19.79 -31.54
N GLU A 166 13.34 19.03 -31.92
CA GLU A 166 14.40 18.56 -31.01
C GLU A 166 15.09 19.72 -30.29
N ASP A 167 15.38 20.82 -30.99
CA ASP A 167 16.04 21.99 -30.42
C ASP A 167 15.11 22.85 -29.55
N ALA A 168 13.79 22.72 -29.69
CA ALA A 168 12.79 23.61 -29.09
C ALA A 168 12.03 22.99 -27.90
N VAL A 169 12.07 21.66 -27.76
CA VAL A 169 11.31 20.94 -26.74
C VAL A 169 11.96 21.03 -25.34
N ASN A 170 11.14 21.32 -24.33
CA ASN A 170 11.53 21.24 -22.93
C ASN A 170 11.05 19.92 -22.30
N LEU A 171 11.95 19.20 -21.62
CA LEU A 171 11.54 18.10 -20.73
C LEU A 171 11.27 18.65 -19.34
N ILE A 172 10.03 18.48 -18.87
CA ILE A 172 9.60 18.95 -17.56
C ILE A 172 9.14 17.76 -16.72
N THR A 173 9.64 17.69 -15.49
CA THR A 173 9.20 16.70 -14.49
C THR A 173 8.32 17.37 -13.45
N TYR A 174 7.13 16.82 -13.25
CA TYR A 174 6.18 17.18 -12.22
C TYR A 174 6.12 16.08 -11.15
N ASN A 175 6.11 16.47 -9.89
CA ASN A 175 5.86 15.55 -8.77
C ASN A 175 4.36 15.28 -8.64
N LYS A 176 4.01 14.20 -7.93
CA LYS A 176 2.61 13.90 -7.61
C LYS A 176 1.95 15.08 -6.88
N GLY A 177 0.83 15.55 -7.42
CA GLY A 177 0.04 16.67 -6.90
C GLY A 177 0.37 18.02 -7.53
N ASP A 178 1.47 18.14 -8.26
CA ASP A 178 1.84 19.39 -8.92
C ASP A 178 0.80 19.75 -9.98
N ILE A 179 0.46 21.04 -10.08
CA ILE A 179 -0.47 21.54 -11.08
C ILE A 179 0.35 21.99 -12.29
N ILE A 180 0.01 21.43 -13.46
CA ILE A 180 0.70 21.73 -14.73
C ILE A 180 0.17 23.05 -15.28
N PHE A 181 -1.16 23.17 -15.38
CA PHE A 181 -1.84 24.44 -15.64
C PHE A 181 -3.27 24.39 -15.08
N ARG A 182 -3.87 25.57 -14.87
CA ARG A 182 -5.25 25.71 -14.36
C ARG A 182 -6.23 26.07 -15.46
N GLU A 183 -7.46 25.66 -15.26
CA GLU A 183 -8.60 26.14 -16.03
C GLU A 183 -8.63 27.68 -16.07
N GLY A 184 -8.85 28.24 -17.25
CA GLY A 184 -8.92 29.68 -17.46
C GLY A 184 -7.56 30.36 -17.65
N GLU A 185 -6.43 29.68 -17.48
CA GLU A 185 -5.12 30.23 -17.85
C GLU A 185 -4.98 30.36 -19.37
N VAL A 186 -4.02 31.16 -19.84
CA VAL A 186 -3.71 31.28 -21.27
C VAL A 186 -2.99 30.00 -21.72
N GLY A 187 -3.30 29.49 -22.91
CA GLY A 187 -2.56 28.38 -23.49
C GLY A 187 -1.27 28.87 -24.12
N ASP A 188 -0.14 28.29 -23.71
CA ASP A 188 1.21 28.65 -24.15
C ASP A 188 2.03 27.45 -24.62
N ALA A 189 1.54 26.23 -24.39
CA ALA A 189 2.21 24.99 -24.77
C ALA A 189 1.27 23.78 -24.85
N LEU A 190 1.70 22.80 -25.64
CA LEU A 190 1.20 21.42 -25.71
C LEU A 190 2.11 20.53 -24.87
N TYR A 191 1.54 19.55 -24.16
CA TYR A 191 2.29 18.61 -23.34
C TYR A 191 2.06 17.17 -23.80
N ILE A 192 3.14 16.43 -24.02
CA ILE A 192 3.11 15.02 -24.40
C ILE A 192 3.64 14.21 -23.20
N ILE A 193 2.84 13.27 -22.71
CA ILE A 193 3.17 12.48 -21.53
C ILE A 193 4.16 11.41 -21.95
N ARG A 194 5.39 11.52 -21.44
CA ARG A 194 6.40 10.49 -21.67
C ARG A 194 6.32 9.40 -20.61
N THR A 195 6.17 9.79 -19.35
CA THR A 195 6.02 8.87 -18.21
C THR A 195 5.05 9.44 -17.19
N GLY A 196 4.39 8.56 -16.43
CA GLY A 196 3.43 8.95 -15.39
C GLY A 196 2.00 9.16 -15.89
N PHE A 197 1.18 9.71 -14.99
CA PHE A 197 -0.24 9.96 -15.19
C PHE A 197 -0.61 11.37 -14.76
N VAL A 198 -1.45 12.03 -15.55
CA VAL A 198 -2.05 13.32 -15.20
C VAL A 198 -3.55 13.17 -14.97
N LYS A 199 -4.09 14.01 -14.09
CA LYS A 199 -5.52 14.19 -13.82
C LYS A 199 -5.99 15.50 -14.46
N ILE A 200 -7.05 15.42 -15.24
CA ILE A 200 -7.77 16.55 -15.85
C ILE A 200 -9.06 16.77 -15.07
N SER A 201 -9.25 17.95 -14.50
CA SER A 201 -10.43 18.30 -13.72
C SER A 201 -10.94 19.70 -14.08
N LYS A 202 -12.24 19.92 -13.89
CA LYS A 202 -12.90 21.19 -14.15
C LYS A 202 -13.72 21.62 -12.95
N LYS A 203 -13.76 22.91 -12.69
CA LYS A 203 -14.47 23.45 -11.53
C LYS A 203 -15.98 23.47 -11.79
N HIS A 204 -16.76 22.83 -10.91
CA HIS A 204 -18.21 22.88 -10.95
C HIS A 204 -18.75 23.27 -9.57
N GLY A 205 -19.22 24.51 -9.44
CA GLY A 205 -19.55 25.09 -8.13
C GLY A 205 -18.32 25.21 -7.23
N ASP A 206 -18.40 24.63 -6.03
CA ASP A 206 -17.29 24.60 -5.04
C ASP A 206 -16.42 23.33 -5.14
N THR A 207 -16.72 22.41 -6.07
CA THR A 207 -16.03 21.11 -6.20
C THR A 207 -15.32 20.96 -7.55
N ASP A 208 -14.15 20.32 -7.55
CA ASP A 208 -13.44 19.94 -8.77
C ASP A 208 -14.00 18.60 -9.29
N GLN A 209 -14.60 18.61 -10.47
CA GLN A 209 -15.06 17.39 -11.15
C GLN A 209 -13.97 16.84 -12.05
N ILE A 210 -13.69 15.54 -11.95
CA ILE A 210 -12.66 14.90 -12.75
C ILE A 210 -13.22 14.56 -14.14
N ILE A 211 -12.63 15.17 -15.17
CA ILE A 211 -12.96 14.89 -16.56
C ILE A 211 -12.19 13.68 -17.05
N ALA A 212 -10.87 13.67 -16.83
CA ALA A 212 -10.00 12.66 -17.39
C ALA A 212 -8.74 12.32 -16.59
N TYR A 213 -8.14 11.18 -16.92
CA TYR A 213 -6.80 10.78 -16.56
C TYR A 213 -6.11 10.34 -17.85
N LEU A 214 -4.89 10.79 -18.07
CA LEU A 214 -4.10 10.45 -19.25
C LEU A 214 -2.75 9.88 -18.79
N SER A 215 -2.24 8.90 -19.52
CA SER A 215 -0.96 8.21 -19.25
C SER A 215 0.03 8.43 -20.38
N HIS A 216 1.24 7.87 -20.24
CA HIS A 216 2.26 7.91 -21.29
C HIS A 216 1.72 7.60 -22.70
N GLY A 217 2.28 8.27 -23.72
CA GLY A 217 1.81 8.19 -25.11
C GLY A 217 0.60 9.08 -25.43
N ASN A 218 -0.11 9.58 -24.41
CA ASN A 218 -1.15 10.60 -24.59
C ASN A 218 -0.55 12.01 -24.50
N TYR A 219 -1.34 13.01 -24.89
CA TYR A 219 -1.00 14.42 -24.87
C TYR A 219 -2.20 15.27 -24.42
N PHE A 220 -1.92 16.49 -23.95
CA PHE A 220 -2.93 17.43 -23.48
C PHE A 220 -2.48 18.89 -23.65
N GLY A 221 -3.45 19.81 -23.63
CA GLY A 221 -3.21 21.25 -23.71
C GLY A 221 -3.42 21.83 -25.11
N GLU A 222 -3.64 21.00 -26.12
CA GLU A 222 -3.82 21.38 -27.53
C GLU A 222 -5.04 22.28 -27.77
N ILE A 223 -6.11 22.13 -26.97
CA ILE A 223 -7.38 22.85 -27.16
C ILE A 223 -7.16 24.37 -27.11
N ALA A 224 -6.33 24.83 -26.18
CA ALA A 224 -6.08 26.25 -25.96
C ALA A 224 -5.28 26.89 -27.11
N LEU A 225 -4.56 26.09 -27.91
CA LEU A 225 -3.66 26.57 -28.97
C LEU A 225 -4.37 26.78 -30.32
N PHE A 226 -5.64 26.38 -30.47
CA PHE A 226 -6.32 26.38 -31.77
C PHE A 226 -7.13 27.65 -32.08
N GLU A 227 -7.75 28.28 -31.07
CA GLU A 227 -8.66 29.42 -31.27
C GLU A 227 -8.45 30.55 -30.24
N ASP A 228 -7.22 30.74 -29.75
CA ASP A 228 -6.87 31.76 -28.73
C ASP A 228 -7.74 31.58 -27.45
N GLU A 229 -8.00 30.31 -27.12
CA GLU A 229 -8.86 29.89 -26.04
C GLU A 229 -8.06 29.73 -24.74
N ARG A 230 -8.70 30.05 -23.62
CA ARG A 230 -8.13 29.73 -22.31
C ARG A 230 -8.16 28.22 -22.08
N ARG A 231 -7.25 27.72 -21.24
CA ARG A 231 -7.19 26.32 -20.79
C ARG A 231 -8.59 25.88 -20.34
N SER A 232 -9.15 24.87 -21.01
CA SER A 232 -10.54 24.42 -20.82
C SER A 232 -10.79 23.63 -19.53
N ALA A 233 -9.72 23.16 -18.91
CA ALA A 233 -9.71 22.39 -17.67
C ALA A 233 -8.36 22.58 -16.93
N THR A 234 -8.32 22.22 -15.66
CA THR A 234 -7.10 22.13 -14.85
C THR A 234 -6.44 20.78 -15.08
N VAL A 235 -5.12 20.76 -15.25
CA VAL A 235 -4.34 19.52 -15.34
C VAL A 235 -3.34 19.47 -14.19
N SER A 236 -3.28 18.33 -13.51
CA SER A 236 -2.38 18.08 -12.38
C SER A 236 -1.72 16.72 -12.49
N ALA A 237 -0.47 16.61 -12.07
CA ALA A 237 0.26 15.35 -12.04
C ALA A 237 -0.35 14.43 -10.96
N PHE A 238 -0.84 13.25 -11.38
CA PHE A 238 -1.42 12.26 -10.47
C PHE A 238 -0.36 11.32 -9.90
N THR A 239 0.63 10.95 -10.72
CA THR A 239 1.90 10.34 -10.29
C THR A 239 3.05 11.30 -10.59
N ARG A 240 4.28 10.94 -10.23
CA ARG A 240 5.45 11.60 -10.83
C ARG A 240 5.34 11.47 -12.34
N THR A 241 5.35 12.60 -13.04
CA THR A 241 5.03 12.68 -14.47
C THR A 241 6.13 13.45 -15.17
N GLU A 242 6.68 12.88 -16.23
CA GLU A 242 7.59 13.60 -17.12
C GLU A 242 6.89 13.85 -18.45
N VAL A 243 6.90 15.11 -18.88
CA VAL A 243 6.27 15.56 -20.12
C VAL A 243 7.30 16.23 -21.03
N ILE A 244 7.06 16.08 -22.32
CA ILE A 244 7.65 16.88 -23.38
C ILE A 244 6.73 18.08 -23.58
N GLU A 245 7.23 19.28 -23.29
CA GLU A 245 6.55 20.55 -23.54
C GLU A 245 6.95 21.07 -24.93
N VAL A 246 5.94 21.31 -25.77
CA VAL A 246 6.06 21.93 -27.10
C VAL A 246 5.39 23.29 -27.01
N LEU A 247 6.15 24.38 -27.18
CA LEU A 247 5.63 25.74 -27.04
C LEU A 247 4.63 26.07 -28.17
N GLU A 248 3.75 27.03 -27.90
CA GLU A 248 2.74 27.50 -28.86
C GLU A 248 3.34 27.93 -30.21
N GLU A 249 4.46 28.65 -30.19
CA GLU A 249 5.14 29.12 -31.40
C GLU A 249 5.58 27.94 -32.28
N ASP A 250 6.22 26.93 -31.67
CA ASP A 250 6.68 25.72 -32.37
C ASP A 250 5.50 24.89 -32.87
N PHE A 251 4.47 24.72 -32.05
CA PHE A 251 3.26 23.99 -32.42
C PHE A 251 2.52 24.65 -33.58
N THR A 252 2.36 25.98 -33.54
CA THR A 252 1.73 26.75 -34.61
C THR A 252 2.51 26.65 -35.91
N MET A 253 3.84 26.74 -35.84
CA MET A 253 4.70 26.56 -37.01
C MET A 253 4.51 25.17 -37.65
N LEU A 254 4.35 24.11 -36.86
CA LEU A 254 4.07 22.77 -37.39
C LEU A 254 2.72 22.72 -38.11
N LEU A 255 1.67 23.27 -37.49
CA LEU A 255 0.32 23.32 -38.06
C LEU A 255 0.28 24.10 -39.38
N GLU A 256 1.03 25.19 -39.48
CA GLU A 256 1.15 25.98 -40.71
C GLU A 256 1.90 25.23 -41.82
N SER A 257 2.85 24.36 -41.44
CA SER A 257 3.65 23.58 -42.38
C SER A 257 2.92 22.37 -42.96
N ASP A 258 1.90 21.85 -42.26
CA ASP A 258 1.14 20.66 -42.67
C ASP A 258 -0.38 20.85 -42.49
N SER A 259 -1.07 21.10 -43.60
CA SER A 259 -2.52 21.29 -43.63
C SER A 259 -3.34 20.03 -43.27
N ALA A 260 -2.78 18.83 -43.45
CA ALA A 260 -3.45 17.59 -43.08
C ALA A 260 -3.40 17.39 -41.56
N LEU A 261 -2.24 17.67 -40.96
CA LEU A 261 -2.03 17.71 -39.51
C LEU A 261 -3.00 18.69 -38.82
N TYR A 262 -3.18 19.87 -39.41
CA TYR A 262 -4.14 20.85 -38.89
C TYR A 262 -5.58 20.34 -38.85
N GLN A 263 -6.05 19.63 -39.88
CA GLN A 263 -7.42 19.08 -39.88
C GLN A 263 -7.57 17.95 -38.87
N GLU A 264 -6.58 17.06 -38.76
CA GLU A 264 -6.61 15.95 -37.82
C GLU A 264 -6.69 16.43 -36.37
N ILE A 265 -5.88 17.42 -35.99
CA ILE A 265 -5.94 17.97 -34.63
C ILE A 265 -7.24 18.72 -34.40
N LYS A 266 -7.77 19.43 -35.40
CA LYS A 266 -9.06 20.12 -35.30
C LYS A 266 -10.21 19.17 -34.96
N ASP A 267 -10.26 18.02 -35.62
CA ASP A 267 -11.28 17.00 -35.35
C ASP A 267 -11.18 16.45 -33.92
N ILE A 268 -9.95 16.20 -33.44
CA ILE A 268 -9.70 15.74 -32.07
C ILE A 268 -10.10 16.81 -31.03
N VAL A 269 -9.80 18.08 -31.29
CA VAL A 269 -10.19 19.21 -30.42
C VAL A 269 -11.71 19.28 -30.29
N LEU A 270 -12.45 19.12 -31.39
CA LEU A 270 -13.91 19.11 -31.38
C LEU A 270 -14.45 17.94 -30.53
N GLU A 271 -13.93 16.73 -30.74
CA GLU A 271 -14.34 15.55 -29.96
C GLU A 271 -14.10 15.75 -28.44
N ARG A 272 -12.92 16.24 -28.06
CA ARG A 272 -12.55 16.48 -26.66
C ARG A 272 -13.40 17.57 -26.01
N LYS A 273 -13.77 18.62 -26.76
CA LYS A 273 -14.72 19.65 -26.30
C LYS A 273 -16.10 19.04 -26.00
N PHE A 274 -16.61 18.17 -26.87
CA PHE A 274 -17.89 17.47 -26.63
C PHE A 274 -17.83 16.57 -25.39
N LYS A 275 -16.80 15.73 -25.26
CA LYS A 275 -16.61 14.85 -24.09
C LYS A 275 -16.54 15.64 -22.77
N THR A 276 -15.88 16.80 -22.78
CA THR A 276 -15.80 17.68 -21.59
C THR A 276 -17.19 18.19 -21.18
N LEU A 277 -18.01 18.63 -22.14
CA LEU A 277 -19.37 19.12 -21.89
C LEU A 277 -20.34 18.02 -21.41
N GLU A 278 -20.12 16.76 -21.78
CA GLU A 278 -20.93 15.65 -21.30
C GLU A 278 -20.64 15.33 -19.83
N VAL A 279 -19.37 15.31 -19.41
CA VAL A 279 -19.01 15.05 -18.01
C VAL A 279 -19.57 16.14 -17.08
N GLU A 280 -19.57 17.40 -17.52
CA GLU A 280 -20.20 18.50 -16.76
C GLU A 280 -21.69 18.29 -16.47
N ARG A 281 -22.38 17.50 -17.30
CA ARG A 281 -23.82 17.24 -17.17
C ARG A 281 -24.13 16.01 -16.32
N ASP A 282 -23.12 15.24 -15.90
CA ASP A 282 -23.27 14.01 -15.10
C ASP A 282 -22.28 13.97 -13.90
N PRO A 283 -22.68 14.53 -12.74
CA PRO A 283 -21.86 14.54 -11.52
C PRO A 283 -21.64 13.14 -10.90
N GLU A 284 -22.35 12.12 -11.35
CA GLU A 284 -22.20 10.75 -10.86
C GLU A 284 -21.04 10.05 -11.59
N LYS A 285 -20.88 10.32 -12.89
CA LYS A 285 -19.75 9.88 -13.71
C LYS A 285 -18.40 10.34 -13.14
N ALA A 286 -18.29 11.61 -12.73
CA ALA A 286 -17.08 12.17 -12.12
C ALA A 286 -16.69 11.48 -10.80
N ARG A 287 -17.65 11.23 -9.90
CA ARG A 287 -17.43 10.57 -8.60
C ARG A 287 -16.99 9.12 -8.74
N ARG A 288 -17.50 8.40 -9.75
CA ARG A 288 -17.11 7.00 -10.00
C ARG A 288 -15.68 6.88 -10.53
N ILE A 289 -15.26 7.81 -11.39
CA ILE A 289 -13.87 7.90 -11.85
C ILE A 289 -12.93 8.16 -10.66
N GLU A 290 -13.30 9.07 -9.76
CA GLU A 290 -12.54 9.36 -8.54
C GLU A 290 -12.34 8.11 -7.67
N ALA A 291 -13.40 7.34 -7.41
CA ALA A 291 -13.33 6.14 -6.57
C ALA A 291 -12.40 5.05 -7.12
N ILE A 292 -12.34 4.89 -8.45
CA ILE A 292 -11.47 3.91 -9.12
C ILE A 292 -9.99 4.32 -9.00
N VAL A 293 -9.73 5.62 -9.09
CA VAL A 293 -8.40 6.20 -8.98
C VAL A 293 -7.89 6.15 -7.55
N GLU A 294 -8.72 6.54 -6.58
CA GLU A 294 -8.40 6.46 -5.15
C GLU A 294 -8.18 5.01 -4.70
N GLY A 295 -8.84 4.03 -5.35
CA GLY A 295 -8.58 2.59 -5.18
C GLY A 295 -7.27 2.08 -5.83
N GLY A 296 -6.52 2.96 -6.51
CA GLY A 296 -5.24 2.67 -7.17
C GLY A 296 -5.37 1.68 -8.35
N LEU A 297 -6.53 1.60 -8.98
CA LEU A 297 -6.80 0.65 -10.07
C LEU A 297 -6.16 1.09 -11.40
N ILE A 298 -6.02 2.39 -11.62
CA ILE A 298 -5.46 2.97 -12.85
C ILE A 298 -3.93 2.91 -12.87
N GLU A 299 -3.26 2.86 -11.71
CA GLU A 299 -1.80 2.73 -11.62
C GLU A 299 -1.29 1.31 -11.90
N ALA A 300 -2.18 0.34 -12.14
CA ALA A 300 -1.83 -1.06 -12.38
C ALA A 300 -1.52 -1.32 -13.86
N GLY A 301 -0.34 -1.87 -14.16
CA GLY A 301 -0.01 -2.33 -15.52
C GLY A 301 -0.68 -3.65 -15.90
N SER A 302 -0.97 -4.48 -14.90
CA SER A 302 -1.76 -5.71 -15.06
C SER A 302 -2.41 -6.05 -13.73
N LEU A 303 -3.67 -6.46 -13.76
CA LEU A 303 -4.47 -6.63 -12.56
C LEU A 303 -5.08 -8.02 -12.53
N LEU A 304 -4.86 -8.73 -11.43
CA LEU A 304 -5.58 -9.97 -11.17
C LEU A 304 -6.96 -9.60 -10.64
N ILE A 305 -8.00 -10.10 -11.29
CA ILE A 305 -9.38 -9.91 -10.86
C ILE A 305 -10.05 -11.26 -10.62
N ILE A 306 -11.06 -11.27 -9.76
CA ILE A 306 -11.97 -12.39 -9.56
C ILE A 306 -13.38 -11.89 -9.83
N ASP A 307 -14.02 -12.44 -10.87
CA ASP A 307 -15.44 -12.25 -11.12
C ASP A 307 -16.26 -13.08 -10.12
N LEU A 308 -16.87 -12.39 -9.15
CA LEU A 308 -17.64 -13.02 -8.09
C LEU A 308 -18.97 -13.61 -8.57
N LYS A 309 -19.49 -13.23 -9.76
CA LYS A 309 -20.68 -13.90 -10.33
C LYS A 309 -20.35 -15.31 -10.80
N THR A 310 -19.13 -15.51 -11.25
CA THR A 310 -18.64 -16.78 -11.81
C THR A 310 -17.83 -17.59 -10.79
N CYS A 311 -17.35 -16.96 -9.72
CA CYS A 311 -16.55 -17.60 -8.69
C CYS A 311 -17.41 -18.49 -7.79
N ILE A 312 -17.05 -19.78 -7.68
CA ILE A 312 -17.69 -20.73 -6.77
C ILE A 312 -16.97 -20.85 -5.40
N HIS A 313 -16.06 -19.92 -5.10
CA HIS A 313 -15.31 -19.85 -3.84
C HIS A 313 -14.48 -21.08 -3.43
N CYS A 314 -14.24 -22.04 -4.32
CA CYS A 314 -13.51 -23.30 -4.07
C CYS A 314 -12.05 -23.19 -3.56
N ASN A 315 -11.45 -22.00 -3.54
CA ASN A 315 -10.08 -21.71 -3.11
C ASN A 315 -8.93 -22.35 -3.91
N ASN A 316 -9.22 -23.06 -5.01
CA ASN A 316 -8.20 -23.67 -5.86
C ASN A 316 -7.11 -22.69 -6.35
N CYS A 317 -7.46 -21.42 -6.57
CA CYS A 317 -6.50 -20.41 -7.01
C CYS A 317 -5.41 -20.11 -5.97
N VAL A 318 -5.74 -20.16 -4.68
CA VAL A 318 -4.81 -19.95 -3.56
C VAL A 318 -4.02 -21.23 -3.32
N ASN A 319 -4.70 -22.38 -3.26
CA ASN A 319 -4.06 -23.68 -3.03
C ASN A 319 -3.04 -24.00 -4.13
N ALA A 320 -3.39 -23.82 -5.41
CA ALA A 320 -2.46 -24.04 -6.52
C ALA A 320 -1.26 -23.08 -6.50
N CYS A 321 -1.45 -21.85 -6.01
CA CYS A 321 -0.36 -20.91 -5.81
C CYS A 321 0.60 -21.40 -4.72
N GLN A 322 0.06 -21.86 -3.59
CA GLN A 322 0.83 -22.44 -2.50
C GLN A 322 1.56 -23.72 -2.93
N ASP A 323 0.88 -24.64 -3.61
CA ASP A 323 1.47 -25.90 -4.09
C ASP A 323 2.67 -25.64 -5.02
N ARG A 324 2.59 -24.59 -5.85
CA ARG A 324 3.66 -24.21 -6.76
C ARG A 324 4.83 -23.50 -6.07
N HIS A 325 4.54 -22.62 -5.12
CA HIS A 325 5.54 -21.69 -4.58
C HIS A 325 5.91 -21.93 -3.11
N GLY A 326 5.33 -22.94 -2.47
CA GLY A 326 5.49 -23.25 -1.04
C GLY A 326 4.63 -22.39 -0.11
N TYR A 327 4.23 -21.19 -0.54
CA TYR A 327 3.38 -20.26 0.20
C TYR A 327 2.34 -19.63 -0.71
N PRO A 328 1.13 -19.29 -0.20
CA PRO A 328 0.14 -18.58 -0.98
C PRO A 328 0.62 -17.14 -1.20
N ARG A 329 1.12 -16.85 -2.41
CA ARG A 329 1.52 -15.50 -2.84
C ARG A 329 0.34 -14.65 -3.31
N LEU A 330 -0.86 -15.24 -3.32
CA LEU A 330 -2.14 -14.65 -3.66
C LEU A 330 -3.02 -14.63 -2.40
N ASP A 331 -3.57 -13.47 -2.08
CA ASP A 331 -4.59 -13.33 -1.06
C ASP A 331 -5.89 -12.81 -1.69
N ARG A 332 -6.98 -13.57 -1.52
CA ARG A 332 -8.29 -13.24 -2.08
C ARG A 332 -8.95 -12.04 -1.39
N ARG A 333 -8.45 -11.66 -0.20
CA ARG A 333 -8.84 -10.45 0.53
C ARG A 333 -8.23 -9.26 -0.20
N GLY A 334 -9.05 -8.30 -0.57
CA GLY A 334 -8.63 -7.13 -1.35
C GLY A 334 -9.81 -6.25 -1.69
N THR A 335 -9.57 -5.18 -2.44
CA THR A 335 -10.61 -4.20 -2.80
C THR A 335 -11.69 -4.87 -3.63
N ARG A 336 -12.96 -4.51 -3.43
CA ARG A 336 -14.08 -4.98 -4.24
C ARG A 336 -14.83 -3.80 -4.83
N ILE A 337 -15.21 -3.91 -6.09
CA ILE A 337 -16.07 -2.94 -6.77
C ILE A 337 -17.13 -3.72 -7.55
N GLY A 338 -18.39 -3.55 -7.17
CA GLY A 338 -19.49 -4.36 -7.70
C GLY A 338 -19.23 -5.86 -7.52
N SER A 339 -19.40 -6.63 -8.60
CA SER A 339 -19.13 -8.08 -8.61
C SER A 339 -17.69 -8.46 -8.95
N ILE A 340 -16.77 -7.50 -9.02
CA ILE A 340 -15.36 -7.76 -9.31
C ILE A 340 -14.54 -7.56 -8.04
N SER A 341 -13.77 -8.58 -7.66
CA SER A 341 -12.81 -8.52 -6.56
C SER A 341 -11.41 -8.36 -7.09
N PHE A 342 -10.65 -7.45 -6.49
CA PHE A 342 -9.24 -7.18 -6.73
C PHE A 342 -8.43 -7.81 -5.59
N PRO A 343 -8.05 -9.10 -5.68
CA PRO A 343 -7.23 -9.75 -4.66
C PRO A 343 -5.90 -9.01 -4.43
N VAL A 344 -5.35 -9.18 -3.23
CA VAL A 344 -3.97 -8.78 -2.91
C VAL A 344 -3.01 -9.67 -3.72
N ALA A 345 -2.64 -9.13 -4.88
CA ALA A 345 -1.70 -9.70 -5.84
C ALA A 345 -0.99 -8.55 -6.56
N CYS A 346 0.19 -8.82 -7.13
CA CYS A 346 0.98 -7.78 -7.77
C CYS A 346 0.24 -7.15 -8.93
N ARG A 347 0.24 -5.82 -8.97
CA ARG A 347 -0.44 -5.01 -9.99
C ARG A 347 0.46 -4.65 -11.19
N LEU A 348 1.67 -5.23 -11.26
CA LEU A 348 2.72 -4.90 -12.24
C LEU A 348 2.84 -3.38 -12.48
N CYS A 349 2.92 -2.60 -11.40
CA CYS A 349 2.94 -1.13 -11.46
C CYS A 349 4.06 -0.64 -12.39
N PRO A 350 3.81 0.32 -13.28
CA PRO A 350 4.85 0.95 -14.09
C PRO A 350 5.97 1.57 -13.25
N ASP A 351 5.59 2.23 -12.15
CA ASP A 351 6.50 2.77 -11.11
C ASP A 351 6.30 2.02 -9.78
N PRO A 352 7.00 0.90 -9.57
CA PRO A 352 6.81 0.07 -8.38
C PRO A 352 7.54 0.66 -7.17
N LEU A 353 6.76 1.23 -6.23
CA LEU A 353 7.25 1.65 -4.90
C LEU A 353 7.92 0.53 -4.08
N CYS A 354 7.77 -0.73 -4.52
CA CYS A 354 8.36 -1.89 -3.87
C CYS A 354 9.81 -2.22 -4.32
N LEU A 355 10.37 -1.56 -5.33
CA LEU A 355 11.74 -1.82 -5.83
C LEU A 355 12.88 -1.18 -5.00
N VAL A 356 12.59 -0.62 -3.84
CA VAL A 356 13.59 0.06 -2.98
C VAL A 356 14.24 -0.87 -1.95
N CYS A 357 14.70 -2.05 -2.38
CA CYS A 357 15.39 -3.00 -1.49
C CYS A 357 16.89 -2.70 -1.41
N ASN A 358 17.36 -2.23 -0.25
CA ASN A 358 18.78 -1.96 0.00
C ASN A 358 19.69 -3.21 -0.03
N PHE A 359 19.10 -4.41 -0.10
CA PHE A 359 19.82 -5.69 -0.11
C PHE A 359 19.74 -6.40 -1.46
N ASP A 360 19.25 -5.70 -2.50
CA ASP A 360 19.10 -6.23 -3.86
C ASP A 360 18.28 -7.52 -3.92
N ALA A 361 17.39 -7.71 -2.94
CA ALA A 361 16.54 -8.89 -2.81
C ALA A 361 15.22 -8.77 -3.59
N ILE A 362 14.95 -7.61 -4.19
CA ILE A 362 13.76 -7.38 -4.99
C ILE A 362 14.21 -6.84 -6.33
N LYS A 363 13.88 -7.56 -7.41
CA LYS A 363 14.25 -7.20 -8.77
C LYS A 363 13.04 -7.17 -9.68
N ARG A 364 13.16 -6.42 -10.76
CA ARG A 364 12.21 -6.40 -11.86
C ARG A 364 12.77 -7.22 -13.01
N ALA A 365 11.99 -8.17 -13.52
CA ALA A 365 12.30 -8.90 -14.74
C ALA A 365 12.10 -7.99 -15.97
N PRO A 366 12.72 -8.32 -17.13
CA PRO A 366 12.50 -7.58 -18.37
C PRO A 366 11.03 -7.50 -18.79
N SER A 367 10.24 -8.54 -18.52
CA SER A 367 8.79 -8.55 -18.76
C SER A 367 7.97 -7.72 -17.75
N GLY A 368 8.61 -7.14 -16.74
CA GLY A 368 8.03 -6.18 -15.80
C GLY A 368 7.62 -6.76 -14.45
N GLU A 369 7.61 -8.09 -14.29
CA GLU A 369 7.34 -8.76 -13.02
C GLU A 369 8.38 -8.40 -11.97
N VAL A 370 7.90 -7.97 -10.81
CA VAL A 370 8.77 -7.75 -9.67
C VAL A 370 8.78 -9.02 -8.81
N HIS A 371 9.94 -9.59 -8.57
CA HIS A 371 10.12 -10.82 -7.79
C HIS A 371 11.06 -10.61 -6.62
N ILE A 372 11.03 -11.57 -5.68
CA ILE A 372 11.90 -11.58 -4.51
C ILE A 372 12.92 -12.70 -4.69
N ILE A 373 14.19 -12.38 -4.44
CA ILE A 373 15.31 -13.31 -4.46
C ILE A 373 15.50 -13.82 -3.03
N ASP A 374 15.01 -15.02 -2.77
CA ASP A 374 14.89 -15.60 -1.42
C ASP A 374 16.24 -15.69 -0.70
N GLU A 375 17.32 -15.96 -1.43
CA GLU A 375 18.67 -16.05 -0.89
C GLU A 375 19.17 -14.69 -0.37
N LYS A 376 18.84 -13.62 -1.08
CA LYS A 376 19.24 -12.24 -0.75
C LYS A 376 18.30 -11.57 0.26
N CYS A 377 17.05 -12.01 0.35
CA CYS A 377 16.09 -11.44 1.29
C CYS A 377 16.55 -11.70 2.73
N ILE A 378 16.80 -10.66 3.51
CA ILE A 378 17.26 -10.82 4.91
C ILE A 378 16.09 -10.80 5.93
N GLY A 379 14.85 -10.69 5.46
CA GLY A 379 13.65 -10.78 6.31
C GLY A 379 13.17 -9.48 6.96
N VAL A 380 13.72 -8.33 6.55
CA VAL A 380 13.21 -7.01 6.93
C VAL A 380 11.93 -6.67 6.15
N SER A 381 10.98 -5.99 6.80
CA SER A 381 9.62 -5.75 6.24
C SER A 381 9.49 -4.43 5.47
N GLY A 382 10.58 -3.73 5.19
CA GLY A 382 10.52 -2.42 4.53
C GLY A 382 9.82 -2.45 3.17
N CYS A 383 9.92 -3.55 2.43
CA CYS A 383 9.21 -3.75 1.18
C CYS A 383 7.71 -4.03 1.36
N ALA A 384 7.35 -4.80 2.41
CA ALA A 384 5.95 -5.05 2.79
C ALA A 384 5.22 -3.77 3.17
N ILE A 385 5.88 -2.88 3.92
CA ILE A 385 5.31 -1.60 4.38
C ILE A 385 5.07 -0.64 3.21
N ARG A 386 5.98 -0.60 2.23
CA ARG A 386 5.93 0.38 1.12
C ARG A 386 4.97 0.01 0.00
N CYS A 387 4.50 -1.24 -0.06
CA CYS A 387 3.53 -1.61 -1.08
C CYS A 387 2.14 -1.04 -0.68
N PRO A 388 1.60 -0.04 -1.39
CA PRO A 388 0.30 0.55 -1.04
C PRO A 388 -0.87 -0.44 -1.21
N TYR A 389 -0.61 -1.56 -1.88
CA TYR A 389 -1.58 -2.61 -2.20
C TYR A 389 -1.42 -3.84 -1.31
N ASN A 390 -0.54 -3.80 -0.30
CA ASN A 390 -0.27 -4.88 0.65
C ASN A 390 0.15 -6.22 -0.01
N VAL A 391 0.71 -6.16 -1.23
CA VAL A 391 1.05 -7.33 -2.05
C VAL A 391 2.22 -8.13 -1.50
N ILE A 392 3.12 -7.46 -0.79
CA ILE A 392 4.30 -8.10 -0.20
C ILE A 392 3.94 -8.51 1.23
N GLN A 393 3.89 -9.81 1.46
CA GLN A 393 3.60 -10.42 2.75
C GLN A 393 4.90 -10.97 3.35
N MET A 394 4.95 -11.08 4.67
CA MET A 394 6.11 -11.66 5.36
C MET A 394 5.72 -13.02 5.92
N VAL A 395 6.41 -14.09 5.51
CA VAL A 395 6.17 -15.46 5.98
C VAL A 395 7.40 -16.01 6.69
N GLU A 396 7.19 -16.94 7.62
CA GLU A 396 8.28 -17.69 8.22
C GLU A 396 8.62 -18.90 7.34
N THR A 397 9.90 -19.11 7.07
CA THR A 397 10.35 -20.25 6.26
C THR A 397 11.10 -21.26 7.11
N GLU A 398 10.83 -22.55 6.90
CA GLU A 398 11.67 -23.62 7.41
C GLU A 398 12.97 -23.69 6.60
N SER A 399 14.13 -23.69 7.26
CA SER A 399 15.38 -23.80 6.53
C SER A 399 15.54 -25.23 6.00
N LYS A 400 15.53 -25.42 4.68
CA LYS A 400 16.07 -26.64 4.04
C LYS A 400 17.44 -26.30 3.48
N ARG A 401 18.50 -26.63 4.23
CA ARG A 401 19.85 -26.71 3.64
C ARG A 401 19.98 -28.06 2.93
N ASP A 402 19.89 -28.03 1.60
CA ASP A 402 20.21 -29.17 0.74
C ASP A 402 21.65 -29.62 0.98
N SER A 403 21.80 -30.63 1.83
CA SER A 403 23.11 -31.11 2.27
C SER A 403 23.59 -32.25 1.38
N LYS A 404 23.73 -31.99 0.07
CA LYS A 404 24.25 -32.97 -0.91
C LYS A 404 25.61 -33.56 -0.52
N TRP A 405 26.41 -32.86 0.31
CA TRP A 405 27.72 -33.30 0.77
C TRP A 405 27.67 -34.32 1.93
N LEU A 406 26.66 -34.25 2.80
CA LEU A 406 26.47 -35.18 3.93
C LEU A 406 26.01 -36.57 3.43
N ASP A 407 25.23 -36.60 2.34
CA ASP A 407 24.82 -37.83 1.66
C ASP A 407 25.98 -38.62 1.05
N ILE A 408 27.05 -37.93 0.63
CA ILE A 408 28.26 -38.55 0.08
C ILE A 408 29.09 -39.19 1.21
N LEU A 409 29.21 -38.54 2.37
CA LEU A 409 29.92 -39.09 3.53
C LEU A 409 29.17 -40.26 4.19
N GLY A 410 27.84 -40.22 4.21
CA GLY A 410 27.00 -41.31 4.73
C GLY A 410 27.15 -42.61 3.92
N LYS A 411 27.33 -42.51 2.60
CA LYS A 411 27.59 -43.67 1.72
C LYS A 411 28.97 -44.30 1.92
N LEU A 412 29.96 -43.54 2.39
CA LEU A 412 31.34 -44.01 2.61
C LEU A 412 31.57 -44.62 4.00
N THR A 413 30.77 -44.26 5.00
CA THR A 413 31.02 -44.62 6.41
C THR A 413 30.02 -45.63 6.99
N GLY A 414 29.03 -46.09 6.22
CA GLY A 414 28.07 -47.12 6.62
C GLY A 414 27.14 -46.73 7.78
N THR A 415 27.18 -45.47 8.22
CA THR A 415 26.35 -44.98 9.33
C THR A 415 25.15 -44.22 8.76
N LYS A 416 23.98 -44.87 8.75
CA LYS A 416 22.69 -44.20 8.60
C LYS A 416 22.40 -43.40 9.89
N LYS A 417 22.83 -42.15 9.93
CA LYS A 417 22.21 -41.15 10.81
C LYS A 417 21.69 -40.02 9.94
N GLU A 418 20.38 -39.95 9.80
CA GLU A 418 19.69 -38.76 9.33
C GLU A 418 19.95 -37.65 10.35
N ALA A 419 20.98 -36.84 10.09
CA ALA A 419 21.19 -35.62 10.85
C ALA A 419 20.18 -34.59 10.35
N LYS A 420 19.02 -34.48 11.02
CA LYS A 420 18.18 -33.28 10.93
C LYS A 420 18.99 -32.11 11.49
N VAL A 421 19.62 -31.36 10.59
CA VAL A 421 20.20 -30.06 10.94
C VAL A 421 19.07 -29.04 10.79
N GLU A 422 18.36 -28.79 11.89
CA GLU A 422 17.41 -27.68 11.99
C GLU A 422 18.19 -26.36 11.90
N GLY A 423 18.11 -25.68 10.76
CA GLY A 423 18.52 -24.28 10.69
C GLY A 423 17.38 -23.39 11.17
N LYS A 424 17.74 -22.19 11.66
CA LYS A 424 16.78 -21.24 12.22
C LYS A 424 15.76 -20.82 11.15
N PRO A 425 14.48 -20.69 11.51
CA PRO A 425 13.47 -20.17 10.59
C PRO A 425 13.85 -18.77 10.13
N LYS A 426 13.76 -18.53 8.81
CA LYS A 426 14.09 -17.24 8.18
C LYS A 426 12.78 -16.57 7.78
N ARG A 427 12.56 -15.34 8.23
CA ARG A 427 11.43 -14.54 7.76
C ARG A 427 11.71 -14.11 6.33
N LEU A 428 10.80 -14.37 5.40
CA LEU A 428 10.95 -14.11 3.98
C LEU A 428 9.81 -13.21 3.50
N ALA A 429 10.16 -12.21 2.70
CA ALA A 429 9.15 -11.46 1.97
C ALA A 429 8.67 -12.29 0.78
N ILE A 430 7.37 -12.46 0.63
CA ILE A 430 6.75 -13.15 -0.51
C ILE A 430 5.77 -12.21 -1.20
N LYS A 431 5.59 -12.40 -2.51
CA LYS A 431 4.59 -11.70 -3.30
C LYS A 431 4.28 -12.48 -4.55
N CYS A 432 3.12 -12.21 -5.15
CA CYS A 432 2.84 -12.68 -6.50
C CYS A 432 3.83 -12.04 -7.48
N ASP A 433 4.55 -12.88 -8.21
CA ASP A 433 5.46 -12.54 -9.30
C ASP A 433 4.90 -13.07 -10.64
N THR A 434 3.58 -13.23 -10.73
CA THR A 434 2.88 -13.77 -11.91
C THR A 434 3.38 -15.17 -12.30
N CYS A 435 3.81 -15.97 -11.31
CA CYS A 435 4.43 -17.28 -11.54
C CYS A 435 5.66 -17.19 -12.47
N MET A 436 6.49 -16.17 -12.30
CA MET A 436 7.74 -16.00 -13.05
C MET A 436 8.54 -17.31 -13.13
N GLY A 437 9.00 -17.66 -14.33
CA GLY A 437 9.73 -18.91 -14.62
C GLY A 437 8.84 -20.10 -15.02
N TYR A 438 7.52 -19.95 -15.00
CA TYR A 438 6.56 -20.94 -15.50
C TYR A 438 5.90 -20.44 -16.79
N SER A 439 5.41 -21.36 -17.62
CA SER A 439 4.69 -21.03 -18.86
C SER A 439 3.24 -20.58 -18.62
N ASP A 440 2.77 -20.64 -17.37
CA ASP A 440 1.40 -20.37 -16.99
C ASP A 440 1.29 -19.76 -15.59
N THR A 441 0.10 -19.26 -15.25
CA THR A 441 -0.21 -18.77 -13.89
C THR A 441 -1.06 -19.79 -13.14
N ALA A 442 -0.55 -20.26 -11.99
CA ALA A 442 -1.18 -21.32 -11.20
C ALA A 442 -2.63 -20.97 -10.83
N CYS A 443 -2.87 -19.72 -10.43
CA CYS A 443 -4.15 -19.28 -9.91
C CYS A 443 -5.26 -19.26 -10.99
N THR A 444 -4.94 -18.84 -12.22
CA THR A 444 -5.91 -18.78 -13.32
C THR A 444 -6.14 -20.14 -13.94
N ASN A 445 -5.09 -20.94 -14.14
CA ASN A 445 -5.19 -22.27 -14.74
C ASN A 445 -5.91 -23.29 -13.87
N ASN A 446 -5.90 -23.13 -12.55
CA ASN A 446 -6.59 -24.04 -11.63
C ASN A 446 -7.98 -23.53 -11.22
N CYS A 447 -8.47 -22.45 -11.82
CA CYS A 447 -9.83 -21.97 -11.59
C CYS A 447 -10.82 -22.73 -12.48
N PRO A 448 -11.68 -23.60 -11.92
CA PRO A 448 -12.56 -24.46 -12.71
C PRO A 448 -13.64 -23.69 -13.49
N THR A 449 -13.93 -22.46 -13.07
CA THR A 449 -14.95 -21.60 -13.70
C THR A 449 -14.34 -20.45 -14.49
N HIS A 450 -13.00 -20.34 -14.57
CA HIS A 450 -12.29 -19.20 -15.18
C HIS A 450 -12.68 -17.83 -14.59
N ALA A 451 -13.17 -17.82 -13.34
CA ALA A 451 -13.57 -16.59 -12.65
C ALA A 451 -12.39 -15.68 -12.32
N ILE A 452 -11.18 -16.23 -12.14
CA ILE A 452 -9.97 -15.46 -11.87
C ILE A 452 -9.14 -15.29 -13.15
N LYS A 453 -8.74 -14.05 -13.45
CA LYS A 453 -8.03 -13.71 -14.69
C LYS A 453 -7.14 -12.49 -14.51
N TRP A 454 -6.02 -12.48 -15.21
CA TRP A 454 -5.20 -11.29 -15.39
C TRP A 454 -5.79 -10.43 -16.49
N VAL A 455 -5.89 -9.13 -16.24
CA VAL A 455 -6.45 -8.17 -17.18
C VAL A 455 -5.60 -6.91 -17.23
N ASN A 456 -5.45 -6.34 -18.41
CA ASN A 456 -5.04 -4.94 -18.52
C ASN A 456 -6.24 -4.08 -18.06
N PRO A 457 -6.11 -3.24 -17.01
CA PRO A 457 -7.23 -2.46 -16.51
C PRO A 457 -7.85 -1.55 -17.57
N LEU A 458 -7.05 -0.90 -18.41
CA LEU A 458 -7.56 0.01 -19.43
C LEU A 458 -8.31 -0.75 -20.53
N GLU A 459 -7.80 -1.90 -20.99
CA GLU A 459 -8.47 -2.71 -22.02
C GLU A 459 -9.72 -3.43 -21.49
N TYR A 460 -9.66 -3.96 -20.27
CA TYR A 460 -10.74 -4.79 -19.72
C TYR A 460 -11.94 -3.97 -19.23
N PHE A 461 -11.65 -2.79 -18.69
CA PHE A 461 -12.69 -1.87 -18.28
C PHE A 461 -13.09 -0.93 -19.44
N GLY A 462 -12.27 -0.77 -20.49
CA GLY A 462 -12.58 -0.02 -21.71
C GLY A 462 -12.32 1.50 -21.61
N GLU A 463 -12.89 2.29 -22.54
CA GLU A 463 -13.13 3.72 -22.27
C GLU A 463 -14.22 3.85 -21.19
N ARG A 464 -14.21 4.97 -20.46
CA ARG A 464 -14.89 5.22 -19.17
C ARG A 464 -16.33 4.69 -19.03
N ASP A 465 -17.11 4.58 -20.10
CA ASP A 465 -18.52 4.19 -20.02
C ASP A 465 -18.75 2.69 -19.74
N ASP A 466 -17.86 1.81 -20.21
CA ASP A 466 -17.98 0.35 -19.96
C ASP A 466 -17.58 -0.03 -18.52
N ILE A 467 -16.70 0.77 -17.90
CA ILE A 467 -16.34 0.69 -16.49
C ILE A 467 -17.56 0.97 -15.61
N LEU A 468 -18.35 1.96 -16.04
CA LEU A 468 -19.45 2.51 -15.26
C LEU A 468 -20.63 1.54 -15.23
N GLU A 469 -20.89 0.77 -16.29
CA GLU A 469 -22.02 -0.17 -16.34
C GLU A 469 -21.80 -1.45 -15.49
N LYS A 470 -20.55 -1.92 -15.35
CA LYS A 470 -20.25 -3.17 -14.59
C LYS A 470 -20.09 -2.96 -13.08
N VAL A 471 -20.01 -1.72 -12.63
CA VAL A 471 -19.71 -1.32 -11.23
C VAL A 471 -20.99 -0.98 -10.42
N VAL A 472 -22.16 -0.88 -11.04
CA VAL A 472 -23.40 -0.25 -10.52
C VAL A 472 -24.18 -1.04 -9.44
N GLU A 473 -23.56 -1.81 -8.54
CA GLU A 473 -24.33 -2.51 -7.49
C GLU A 473 -23.77 -2.39 -6.06
N ASP A 474 -22.96 -1.38 -5.71
CA ASP A 474 -22.53 -1.24 -4.30
C ASP A 474 -22.42 0.23 -3.80
N PRO A 475 -23.19 0.66 -2.77
CA PRO A 475 -23.18 2.02 -2.20
C PRO A 475 -21.89 2.46 -1.47
N ILE A 476 -20.88 1.59 -1.35
CA ILE A 476 -19.73 1.78 -0.43
C ILE A 476 -18.70 2.83 -0.92
N ALA A 477 -18.69 3.17 -2.21
CA ALA A 477 -17.71 4.10 -2.81
C ALA A 477 -17.78 5.56 -2.30
N MET A 478 -18.79 5.94 -1.51
CA MET A 478 -19.03 7.33 -1.06
C MET A 478 -18.20 7.80 0.15
N THR A 479 -17.35 6.98 0.78
CA THR A 479 -16.84 7.27 2.16
C THR A 479 -15.46 7.95 2.24
N ILE A 480 -14.69 8.07 1.15
CA ILE A 480 -13.25 8.43 1.23
C ILE A 480 -12.99 9.95 1.35
N GLN A 481 -13.83 10.80 0.78
CA GLN A 481 -13.61 12.25 0.75
C GLN A 481 -13.78 12.96 2.11
N THR A 482 -14.48 12.37 3.09
CA THR A 482 -14.80 13.03 4.37
C THR A 482 -13.72 12.95 5.46
N GLN A 483 -12.50 12.47 5.16
CA GLN A 483 -11.53 12.07 6.19
C GLN A 483 -10.69 13.19 6.82
N LYS A 484 -10.69 14.42 6.27
CA LYS A 484 -9.83 15.51 6.77
C LYS A 484 -10.50 16.48 7.76
N GLU A 485 -11.82 16.65 7.74
CA GLU A 485 -12.51 17.67 8.54
C GLU A 485 -13.25 17.09 9.76
N TYR A 486 -13.25 17.83 10.87
CA TYR A 486 -14.08 17.51 12.03
C TYR A 486 -15.53 17.93 11.78
N LYS A 487 -16.48 17.01 11.99
CA LYS A 487 -17.92 17.28 12.00
C LYS A 487 -18.43 17.40 13.43
N THR A 488 -19.47 18.18 13.62
CA THR A 488 -20.17 18.30 14.89
C THR A 488 -21.35 17.34 14.93
N LEU A 489 -21.37 16.44 15.92
CA LEU A 489 -22.52 15.58 16.22
C LEU A 489 -23.16 15.99 17.54
N VAL A 490 -24.45 15.72 17.67
CA VAL A 490 -25.23 16.01 18.88
C VAL A 490 -25.57 14.70 19.60
N VAL A 491 -25.37 14.67 20.91
CA VAL A 491 -25.84 13.57 21.77
C VAL A 491 -27.36 13.64 21.82
N SER A 492 -28.04 12.72 21.15
CA SER A 492 -29.51 12.63 21.15
C SER A 492 -30.06 11.88 22.37
N LYS A 493 -29.30 10.90 22.89
CA LYS A 493 -29.76 9.99 23.94
C LYS A 493 -28.59 9.46 24.76
N LYS A 494 -28.81 9.25 26.07
CA LYS A 494 -27.91 8.62 27.04
C LYS A 494 -28.64 7.48 27.76
N VAL A 495 -28.08 6.27 27.77
CA VAL A 495 -28.70 5.07 28.35
C VAL A 495 -27.70 4.35 29.23
N ARG A 496 -28.04 4.16 30.51
CA ARG A 496 -27.20 3.38 31.43
C ARG A 496 -27.41 1.88 31.17
N GLU A 497 -26.36 1.20 30.70
CA GLU A 497 -26.42 -0.22 30.32
C GLU A 497 -26.03 -1.15 31.48
N SER A 498 -25.15 -0.69 32.36
CA SER A 498 -24.72 -1.43 33.55
C SER A 498 -24.34 -0.46 34.69
N GLN A 499 -23.81 -1.00 35.79
CA GLN A 499 -23.32 -0.18 36.89
C GLN A 499 -22.27 0.84 36.43
N ASN A 500 -21.40 0.47 35.49
CA ASN A 500 -20.24 1.25 35.04
C ASN A 500 -20.19 1.49 33.51
N ILE A 501 -21.17 1.08 32.72
CA ILE A 501 -21.18 1.26 31.25
C ILE A 501 -22.45 2.02 30.83
N THR A 502 -22.28 3.01 29.94
CA THR A 502 -23.36 3.89 29.45
C THR A 502 -23.24 4.05 27.93
N SER A 503 -24.35 3.95 27.21
CA SER A 503 -24.48 4.19 25.77
C SER A 503 -24.89 5.63 25.47
N PHE A 504 -24.25 6.23 24.47
CA PHE A 504 -24.51 7.57 23.96
C PHE A 504 -24.85 7.49 22.47
N TYR A 505 -25.95 8.10 22.06
CA TYR A 505 -26.42 8.07 20.67
C TYR A 505 -26.15 9.43 20.03
N LEU A 506 -25.38 9.45 18.95
CA LEU A 506 -24.92 10.65 18.27
C LEU A 506 -25.63 10.77 16.92
N VAL A 507 -26.17 11.96 16.62
CA VAL A 507 -26.83 12.29 15.35
C VAL A 507 -26.18 13.53 14.74
N SER A 508 -26.34 13.74 13.44
CA SER A 508 -25.82 14.94 12.77
C SER A 508 -26.52 16.20 13.29
N GLU A 509 -25.77 17.26 13.51
CA GLU A 509 -26.34 18.55 13.95
C GLU A 509 -27.25 19.19 12.89
N ASP A 510 -26.84 19.08 11.63
CA ASP A 510 -27.50 19.63 10.45
C ASP A 510 -28.58 18.70 9.86
N GLY A 511 -28.74 17.50 10.41
CA GLY A 511 -29.66 16.48 9.89
C GLY A 511 -29.16 15.74 8.64
N GLU A 512 -27.92 15.99 8.20
CA GLU A 512 -27.31 15.29 7.08
C GLU A 512 -27.09 13.79 7.42
N PRO A 513 -27.09 12.90 6.42
CA PRO A 513 -26.75 11.50 6.62
C PRO A 513 -25.36 11.34 7.23
N LEU A 514 -25.26 10.54 8.29
CA LEU A 514 -23.97 10.15 8.85
C LEU A 514 -23.20 9.28 7.85
N PRO A 515 -21.87 9.46 7.73
CA PRO A 515 -21.02 8.55 6.98
C PRO A 515 -21.28 7.08 7.37
N SER A 516 -21.24 6.17 6.41
CA SER A 516 -21.32 4.75 6.74
C SER A 516 -20.01 4.26 7.37
N PHE A 517 -20.05 3.07 7.95
CA PHE A 517 -18.90 2.42 8.57
C PHE A 517 -19.00 0.89 8.42
N LEU A 518 -17.87 0.20 8.60
CA LEU A 518 -17.84 -1.26 8.66
C LEU A 518 -18.05 -1.75 10.10
N PRO A 519 -18.81 -2.83 10.34
CA PRO A 519 -19.15 -3.29 11.69
C PRO A 519 -17.89 -3.65 12.48
N GLY A 520 -17.63 -2.92 13.57
CA GLY A 520 -16.39 -3.04 14.38
C GLY A 520 -15.51 -1.80 14.38
N GLN A 521 -15.69 -0.87 13.43
CA GLN A 521 -14.94 0.38 13.39
C GLN A 521 -15.24 1.32 14.57
N PHE A 522 -14.31 2.24 14.84
CA PHE A 522 -14.41 3.25 15.89
C PHE A 522 -14.61 4.66 15.34
N LEU A 523 -15.16 5.51 16.20
CA LEU A 523 -15.36 6.92 15.95
C LEU A 523 -14.30 7.76 16.68
N PRO A 524 -13.44 8.52 15.98
CA PRO A 524 -12.52 9.47 16.61
C PRO A 524 -13.26 10.70 17.12
N LEU A 525 -12.97 11.12 18.34
CA LEU A 525 -13.54 12.29 19.01
C LEU A 525 -12.45 13.27 19.45
N LYS A 526 -12.78 14.56 19.38
CA LYS A 526 -12.06 15.66 20.03
C LYS A 526 -12.96 16.23 21.12
N LEU A 527 -12.47 16.24 22.36
CA LEU A 527 -13.23 16.60 23.55
C LEU A 527 -12.58 17.78 24.25
N ASP A 528 -13.29 18.91 24.28
CA ASP A 528 -12.89 20.08 25.07
C ASP A 528 -13.43 19.92 26.50
N ILE A 529 -12.66 19.23 27.34
CA ILE A 529 -13.08 18.86 28.71
C ILE A 529 -12.74 20.00 29.69
N PRO A 530 -13.72 20.52 30.46
CA PRO A 530 -13.45 21.57 31.46
C PRO A 530 -12.36 21.16 32.45
N GLY A 531 -11.38 22.05 32.66
CA GLY A 531 -10.25 21.81 33.55
C GLY A 531 -9.06 21.08 32.92
N GLN A 532 -9.09 20.84 31.60
CA GLN A 532 -7.93 20.36 30.84
C GLN A 532 -7.36 21.51 30.00
N ASP A 533 -6.04 21.66 30.00
CA ASP A 533 -5.36 22.74 29.25
C ASP A 533 -5.34 22.50 27.74
N LYS A 534 -5.54 21.24 27.30
CA LYS A 534 -5.59 20.83 25.90
C LYS A 534 -6.82 19.94 25.64
N PRO A 535 -7.34 19.93 24.39
CA PRO A 535 -8.39 19.01 23.99
C PRO A 535 -7.96 17.55 24.19
N ILE A 536 -8.85 16.73 24.73
CA ILE A 536 -8.65 15.30 24.87
C ILE A 536 -9.25 14.59 23.66
N TYR A 537 -8.42 13.84 22.98
CA TYR A 537 -8.83 13.08 21.82
C TYR A 537 -8.97 11.61 22.19
N ARG A 538 -10.09 10.97 21.85
CA ARG A 538 -10.33 9.55 22.15
C ARG A 538 -11.12 8.88 21.05
N THR A 539 -10.97 7.56 20.97
CA THR A 539 -11.72 6.72 20.04
C THR A 539 -12.60 5.76 20.82
N TYR A 540 -13.83 5.57 20.37
CA TYR A 540 -14.75 4.56 20.89
C TYR A 540 -15.34 3.77 19.74
N SER A 541 -15.34 2.44 19.84
CA SER A 541 -15.99 1.56 18.85
C SER A 541 -17.46 1.93 18.70
N ILE A 542 -17.93 2.03 17.45
CA ILE A 542 -19.36 2.21 17.18
C ILE A 542 -20.02 0.87 17.49
N SER A 543 -20.97 0.89 18.41
CA SER A 543 -21.51 -0.29 19.09
C SER A 543 -22.89 -0.69 18.57
N ASP A 544 -23.23 -0.30 17.34
CA ASP A 544 -24.47 -0.68 16.66
C ASP A 544 -24.17 -0.93 15.17
N SER A 545 -25.13 -1.42 14.40
CA SER A 545 -24.94 -1.67 12.97
C SER A 545 -24.96 -0.36 12.14
N PRO A 546 -24.39 -0.40 10.93
CA PRO A 546 -24.44 0.73 10.00
C PRO A 546 -25.87 1.14 9.61
N HIS A 547 -26.02 2.35 9.06
CA HIS A 547 -27.28 2.85 8.48
C HIS A 547 -28.47 3.05 9.45
N LYS A 548 -28.25 3.12 10.76
CA LYS A 548 -29.30 3.43 11.75
C LYS A 548 -29.70 4.91 11.85
N GLY A 549 -29.00 5.79 11.12
CA GLY A 549 -29.18 7.26 11.23
C GLY A 549 -28.59 7.87 12.50
N TYR A 550 -27.89 7.07 13.32
CA TYR A 550 -27.13 7.50 14.49
C TYR A 550 -25.86 6.65 14.64
N TYR A 551 -24.88 7.14 15.40
CA TYR A 551 -23.82 6.31 15.97
C TYR A 551 -24.10 6.03 17.44
N ARG A 552 -23.92 4.80 17.90
CA ARG A 552 -23.99 4.46 19.33
C ARG A 552 -22.59 4.23 19.88
N LEU A 553 -22.16 4.99 20.88
CA LEU A 553 -20.92 4.76 21.61
C LEU A 553 -21.25 4.22 23.00
N THR A 554 -20.79 3.01 23.33
CA THR A 554 -21.00 2.39 24.64
C THR A 554 -19.71 2.43 25.44
N ILE A 555 -19.68 3.26 26.48
CA ILE A 555 -18.43 3.67 27.14
C ILE A 555 -18.43 3.20 28.59
N LYS A 556 -17.35 2.51 28.99
CA LYS A 556 -17.10 2.13 30.39
C LYS A 556 -16.48 3.30 31.16
N LYS A 557 -17.01 3.57 32.35
CA LYS A 557 -16.44 4.49 33.34
C LYS A 557 -15.21 3.85 33.99
N GLU A 558 -14.09 4.57 33.98
CA GLU A 558 -12.84 4.14 34.63
C GLU A 558 -12.55 5.05 35.82
N PRO A 559 -13.19 4.85 36.98
CA PRO A 559 -12.87 5.62 38.18
C PRO A 559 -11.46 5.27 38.70
N ALA A 560 -10.94 6.08 39.63
CA ALA A 560 -9.73 5.72 40.36
C ALA A 560 -9.93 4.33 41.04
N PRO A 561 -8.94 3.42 40.98
CA PRO A 561 -9.06 2.10 41.59
C PRO A 561 -9.41 2.22 43.08
N PRO A 562 -10.38 1.44 43.60
CA PRO A 562 -10.77 1.52 45.01
C PRO A 562 -9.61 1.30 45.99
N ASP A 563 -8.66 0.44 45.60
CA ASP A 563 -7.49 0.07 46.41
C ASP A 563 -6.33 1.06 46.24
N HIS A 564 -6.40 1.95 45.24
CA HIS A 564 -5.40 2.98 44.94
C HIS A 564 -6.11 4.28 44.52
N PRO A 565 -6.81 4.98 45.45
CA PRO A 565 -7.55 6.20 45.15
C PRO A 565 -6.64 7.36 44.72
N ASP A 566 -5.33 7.23 44.96
CA ASP A 566 -4.30 8.20 44.56
C ASP A 566 -3.97 8.14 43.06
N LEU A 567 -4.39 7.09 42.33
CA LEU A 567 -4.21 6.99 40.89
C LEU A 567 -5.30 7.78 40.14
N TYR A 568 -4.91 8.43 39.04
CA TYR A 568 -5.81 9.31 38.30
C TYR A 568 -6.96 8.52 37.62
N PRO A 569 -8.22 8.98 37.75
CA PRO A 569 -9.35 8.41 37.03
C PRO A 569 -9.24 8.70 35.52
N GLY A 570 -9.85 7.85 34.68
CA GLY A 570 -9.86 8.05 33.22
C GLY A 570 -10.60 9.33 32.81
N VAL A 571 -9.89 10.33 32.28
CA VAL A 571 -10.46 11.67 32.07
C VAL A 571 -11.67 11.69 31.12
N SER A 572 -11.53 11.09 29.93
CA SER A 572 -12.61 11.06 28.92
C SER A 572 -13.80 10.22 29.35
N SER A 573 -13.57 8.99 29.86
CA SER A 573 -14.65 8.11 30.24
C SER A 573 -15.47 8.66 31.41
N ASN A 574 -14.83 9.30 32.40
CA ASN A 574 -15.56 9.96 33.48
C ASN A 574 -16.29 11.22 32.97
N TYR A 575 -15.70 12.02 32.07
CA TYR A 575 -16.39 13.15 31.43
C TYR A 575 -17.68 12.74 30.72
N PHE A 576 -17.64 11.65 29.94
CA PHE A 576 -18.83 11.10 29.30
C PHE A 576 -19.93 10.72 30.30
N HIS A 577 -19.56 10.07 31.39
CA HIS A 577 -20.54 9.64 32.40
C HIS A 577 -21.09 10.81 33.23
N ASP A 578 -20.22 11.75 33.60
CA ASP A 578 -20.53 12.76 34.62
C ASP A 578 -21.05 14.08 34.04
N GLN A 579 -20.69 14.42 32.80
CA GLN A 579 -20.99 15.73 32.21
C GLN A 579 -21.70 15.66 30.85
N VAL A 580 -21.45 14.63 30.04
CA VAL A 580 -22.10 14.52 28.72
C VAL A 580 -23.57 14.16 28.89
N GLU A 581 -24.44 15.06 28.41
CA GLU A 581 -25.91 14.93 28.46
C GLU A 581 -26.54 15.13 27.08
N PRO A 582 -27.77 14.65 26.85
CA PRO A 582 -28.51 14.91 25.62
C PRO A 582 -28.55 16.41 25.28
N GLY A 583 -28.29 16.75 24.02
CA GLY A 583 -28.14 18.11 23.50
C GLY A 583 -26.70 18.62 23.42
N MET A 584 -25.74 17.95 24.07
CA MET A 584 -24.32 18.34 23.93
C MET A 584 -23.77 18.05 22.53
N LYS A 585 -22.89 18.93 22.08
CA LYS A 585 -22.18 18.82 20.81
C LYS A 585 -20.80 18.19 21.02
N LEU A 586 -20.44 17.27 20.14
CA LEU A 586 -19.15 16.58 20.15
C LEU A 586 -18.52 16.70 18.77
N LEU A 587 -17.22 17.00 18.72
CA LEU A 587 -16.45 17.05 17.49
C LEU A 587 -15.90 15.66 17.16
N THR A 588 -16.06 15.24 15.91
CA THR A 588 -15.68 13.90 15.45
C THR A 588 -15.12 13.89 14.04
N LYS A 589 -14.29 12.89 13.72
CA LYS A 589 -13.90 12.56 12.34
C LYS A 589 -14.72 11.36 11.83
N ALA A 590 -14.65 11.07 10.53
CA ALA A 590 -15.29 9.90 9.95
C ALA A 590 -14.88 8.59 10.67
N PRO A 591 -15.80 7.59 10.76
CA PRO A 591 -15.48 6.27 11.30
C PRO A 591 -14.27 5.63 10.61
N ARG A 592 -13.47 4.89 11.38
CA ARG A 592 -12.27 4.20 10.88
C ARG A 592 -11.89 3.02 11.78
N GLY A 593 -10.95 2.21 11.32
CA GLY A 593 -10.45 1.05 12.06
C GLY A 593 -10.24 -0.12 11.12
N LYS A 594 -9.25 -0.96 11.45
CA LYS A 594 -8.91 -2.19 10.70
C LYS A 594 -9.59 -3.44 11.28
N PHE A 595 -10.25 -3.31 12.43
CA PHE A 595 -11.00 -4.39 13.07
C PHE A 595 -12.48 -4.30 12.67
N TYR A 596 -12.87 -5.04 11.64
CA TYR A 596 -14.26 -5.09 11.18
C TYR A 596 -14.64 -6.47 10.64
N LEU A 597 -15.93 -6.77 10.69
CA LEU A 597 -16.51 -8.00 10.13
C LEU A 597 -16.42 -7.99 8.61
N ASP A 598 -15.98 -9.10 8.00
CA ASP A 598 -16.21 -9.33 6.57
C ASP A 598 -17.67 -9.73 6.36
N SER A 599 -18.52 -8.74 6.06
CA SER A 599 -19.96 -8.93 5.83
C SER A 599 -20.29 -9.82 4.62
N LYS A 600 -19.30 -10.16 3.78
CA LYS A 600 -19.47 -11.02 2.61
C LYS A 600 -18.96 -12.44 2.84
N SER A 601 -18.41 -12.76 4.02
CA SER A 601 -18.02 -14.11 4.39
C SER A 601 -19.20 -14.90 4.93
N GLU A 602 -19.36 -16.13 4.44
CA GLU A 602 -20.37 -17.11 4.91
C GLU A 602 -19.79 -18.09 5.95
N ASN A 603 -18.49 -18.01 6.26
CA ASN A 603 -17.86 -18.87 7.26
C ASN A 603 -18.50 -18.63 8.63
N PRO A 604 -18.68 -19.65 9.49
CA PRO A 604 -19.09 -19.43 10.87
C PRO A 604 -18.20 -18.37 11.54
N VAL A 605 -18.80 -17.52 12.37
CA VAL A 605 -18.09 -16.46 13.08
C VAL A 605 -18.23 -16.63 14.58
N VAL A 606 -17.11 -16.50 15.29
CA VAL A 606 -17.05 -16.58 16.74
C VAL A 606 -16.61 -15.22 17.29
N LEU A 607 -17.56 -14.53 17.93
CA LEU A 607 -17.39 -13.20 18.50
C LEU A 607 -17.07 -13.33 20.00
N LEU A 608 -15.80 -13.18 20.36
CA LEU A 608 -15.25 -13.38 21.71
C LEU A 608 -15.01 -12.05 22.41
N SER A 609 -15.86 -11.71 23.39
CA SER A 609 -15.72 -10.45 24.15
C SER A 609 -15.62 -10.63 25.65
N ALA A 610 -15.00 -9.64 26.32
CA ALA A 610 -15.08 -9.50 27.76
C ALA A 610 -15.21 -8.04 28.21
N GLY A 611 -16.12 -7.79 29.16
CA GLY A 611 -16.43 -6.44 29.64
C GLY A 611 -16.78 -5.48 28.49
N VAL A 612 -16.21 -4.27 28.50
CA VAL A 612 -16.50 -3.28 27.43
C VAL A 612 -15.99 -3.69 26.03
N GLY A 613 -15.19 -4.76 25.92
CA GLY A 613 -14.79 -5.35 24.63
C GLY A 613 -15.94 -5.87 23.79
N LEU A 614 -17.16 -5.96 24.35
CA LEU A 614 -18.37 -6.30 23.59
C LEU A 614 -18.74 -5.29 22.51
N THR A 615 -18.25 -4.04 22.58
CA THR A 615 -18.75 -2.95 21.73
C THR A 615 -18.51 -3.12 20.23
N PRO A 616 -17.29 -3.41 19.72
CA PRO A 616 -17.12 -3.70 18.31
C PRO A 616 -17.86 -4.98 17.91
N LEU A 617 -17.95 -5.98 18.79
CA LEU A 617 -18.57 -7.26 18.47
C LEU A 617 -20.11 -7.19 18.40
N ILE A 618 -20.74 -6.33 19.20
CA ILE A 618 -22.18 -6.06 19.06
C ILE A 618 -22.48 -5.36 17.74
N SER A 619 -21.59 -4.47 17.27
CA SER A 619 -21.75 -3.89 15.93
C SER A 619 -21.77 -4.99 14.85
N MET A 620 -20.86 -5.97 14.97
CA MET A 620 -20.81 -7.14 14.07
C MET A 620 -22.08 -7.99 14.18
N LEU A 621 -22.50 -8.35 15.40
CA LEU A 621 -23.72 -9.12 15.65
C LEU A 621 -24.97 -8.43 15.07
N ASN A 622 -25.11 -7.13 15.32
CA ASN A 622 -26.23 -6.34 14.80
C ASN A 622 -26.21 -6.28 13.28
N ALA A 623 -25.03 -6.13 12.66
CA ALA A 623 -24.93 -6.12 11.20
C ALA A 623 -25.36 -7.46 10.57
N ILE A 624 -24.98 -8.59 11.18
CA ILE A 624 -25.40 -9.92 10.73
C ILE A 624 -26.92 -10.07 10.85
N THR A 625 -27.47 -9.79 12.03
CA THR A 625 -28.90 -9.94 12.31
C THR A 625 -29.78 -8.97 11.50
N ASP A 626 -29.40 -7.69 11.41
CA ASP A 626 -30.14 -6.69 10.62
C ASP A 626 -30.12 -6.98 9.11
N SER A 627 -29.07 -7.64 8.61
CA SER A 627 -28.98 -8.04 7.20
C SER A 627 -29.85 -9.25 6.84
N GLY A 628 -30.37 -9.97 7.85
CA GLY A 628 -31.07 -11.24 7.66
C GLY A 628 -30.16 -12.39 7.19
N SER A 629 -28.86 -12.31 7.48
CA SER A 629 -27.90 -13.35 7.12
C SER A 629 -28.12 -14.62 7.94
N ASN A 630 -28.02 -15.77 7.26
CA ASN A 630 -28.06 -17.10 7.88
C ASN A 630 -26.66 -17.61 8.31
N ARG A 631 -25.65 -16.73 8.32
CA ARG A 631 -24.30 -17.06 8.77
C ARG A 631 -24.35 -17.55 10.21
N GLU A 632 -23.73 -18.69 10.52
CA GLU A 632 -23.64 -19.19 11.89
C GLU A 632 -22.80 -18.24 12.76
N VAL A 633 -23.38 -17.75 13.86
CA VAL A 633 -22.75 -16.81 14.79
C VAL A 633 -22.70 -17.41 16.19
N TRP A 634 -21.52 -17.41 16.80
CA TRP A 634 -21.34 -17.71 18.21
C TRP A 634 -20.88 -16.45 18.94
N PHE A 635 -21.78 -15.80 19.67
CA PHE A 635 -21.46 -14.65 20.50
C PHE A 635 -21.17 -15.10 21.94
N ILE A 636 -19.90 -15.03 22.34
CA ILE A 636 -19.44 -15.55 23.62
C ILE A 636 -18.86 -14.40 24.44
N HIS A 637 -19.46 -14.16 25.61
CA HIS A 637 -19.18 -12.98 26.41
C HIS A 637 -18.80 -13.30 27.85
N GLY A 638 -17.68 -12.75 28.32
CA GLY A 638 -17.27 -12.81 29.72
C GLY A 638 -17.58 -11.51 30.48
N ALA A 639 -18.25 -11.61 31.62
CA ALA A 639 -18.41 -10.52 32.58
C ALA A 639 -18.12 -11.00 34.01
N ARG A 640 -18.04 -10.07 34.97
CA ARG A 640 -17.94 -10.44 36.39
C ARG A 640 -19.27 -10.99 36.88
N ASN A 641 -20.36 -10.28 36.62
CA ASN A 641 -21.70 -10.59 37.07
C ASN A 641 -22.75 -9.76 36.30
N SER A 642 -24.01 -9.89 36.69
CA SER A 642 -25.12 -9.17 36.07
C SER A 642 -25.08 -7.65 36.20
N THR A 643 -24.44 -7.09 37.24
CA THR A 643 -24.40 -5.62 37.42
C THR A 643 -23.34 -4.96 36.53
N GLU A 644 -22.37 -5.72 36.02
CA GLU A 644 -21.34 -5.25 35.09
C GLU A 644 -21.57 -5.70 33.63
N HIS A 645 -22.55 -6.56 33.36
CA HIS A 645 -22.88 -7.03 32.01
C HIS A 645 -23.75 -6.00 31.26
N ALA A 646 -23.13 -5.16 30.45
CA ALA A 646 -23.84 -4.21 29.59
C ALA A 646 -24.48 -4.88 28.38
N LEU A 647 -25.62 -4.34 27.91
CA LEU A 647 -26.33 -4.79 26.71
C LEU A 647 -26.76 -6.27 26.74
N SER A 648 -26.90 -6.88 27.92
CA SER A 648 -27.27 -8.29 28.08
C SER A 648 -28.59 -8.67 27.39
N ASN A 649 -29.64 -7.88 27.62
CA ASN A 649 -30.93 -8.06 26.96
C ASN A 649 -30.82 -7.85 25.43
N HIS A 650 -29.99 -6.91 24.98
CA HIS A 650 -29.79 -6.66 23.55
C HIS A 650 -29.18 -7.89 22.86
N ILE A 651 -28.15 -8.49 23.47
CA ILE A 651 -27.49 -9.70 22.95
C ILE A 651 -28.46 -10.89 22.94
N ARG A 652 -29.20 -11.12 24.03
CA ARG A 652 -30.18 -12.23 24.08
C ARG A 652 -31.32 -12.03 23.08
N ASN A 653 -31.84 -10.82 22.95
CA ASN A 653 -32.88 -10.50 21.96
C ASN A 653 -32.38 -10.67 20.51
N ALA A 654 -31.08 -10.48 20.24
CA ALA A 654 -30.52 -10.72 18.92
C ALA A 654 -30.55 -12.22 18.54
N ALA A 655 -30.48 -13.12 19.52
CA ALA A 655 -30.67 -14.55 19.31
C ALA A 655 -32.16 -14.96 19.24
N GLU A 656 -33.06 -14.23 19.90
CA GLU A 656 -34.49 -14.48 19.82
C GLU A 656 -35.03 -14.28 18.39
N GLY A 657 -35.32 -15.39 17.71
CA GLY A 657 -35.83 -15.39 16.34
C GLY A 657 -34.78 -15.58 15.25
N ASN A 658 -33.51 -15.79 15.61
CA ASN A 658 -32.42 -16.14 14.68
C ASN A 658 -31.79 -17.47 15.11
N ASP A 659 -32.21 -18.57 14.49
CA ASP A 659 -31.74 -19.93 14.82
C ASP A 659 -30.23 -20.14 14.60
N ASN A 660 -29.61 -19.29 13.77
CA ASN A 660 -28.18 -19.27 13.46
C ASN A 660 -27.33 -18.45 14.45
N VAL A 661 -27.95 -17.82 15.45
CA VAL A 661 -27.26 -16.99 16.45
C VAL A 661 -27.25 -17.68 17.80
N HIS A 662 -26.08 -18.15 18.21
CA HIS A 662 -25.83 -18.83 19.47
C HIS A 662 -25.14 -17.87 20.44
N VAL A 663 -25.69 -17.74 21.65
CA VAL A 663 -25.14 -16.83 22.68
C VAL A 663 -24.70 -17.64 23.88
N HIS A 664 -23.49 -17.38 24.38
CA HIS A 664 -22.99 -17.95 25.62
C HIS A 664 -22.38 -16.86 26.51
N VAL A 665 -22.90 -16.71 27.73
CA VAL A 665 -22.45 -15.71 28.71
C VAL A 665 -21.80 -16.41 29.89
N ALA A 666 -20.53 -16.09 30.16
CA ALA A 666 -19.81 -16.60 31.33
C ALA A 666 -19.64 -15.51 32.40
N TYR A 667 -20.00 -15.83 33.65
CA TYR A 667 -19.78 -14.96 34.81
C TYR A 667 -18.65 -15.49 35.68
N SER A 668 -17.60 -14.69 35.85
CA SER A 668 -16.45 -15.06 36.67
C SER A 668 -16.69 -14.89 38.19
N GLN A 669 -17.68 -14.09 38.58
CA GLN A 669 -18.04 -13.79 39.97
C GLN A 669 -19.57 -13.55 40.12
N PRO A 670 -20.43 -14.54 39.79
CA PRO A 670 -21.88 -14.36 39.81
C PRO A 670 -22.39 -13.92 41.19
N LEU A 671 -23.40 -13.06 41.21
CA LEU A 671 -24.09 -12.67 42.45
C LEU A 671 -25.01 -13.80 42.94
N LYS A 672 -25.37 -13.79 44.21
CA LYS A 672 -26.23 -14.84 44.80
C LYS A 672 -27.60 -14.95 44.13
N GLU A 673 -28.09 -13.84 43.61
CA GLU A 673 -29.34 -13.71 42.86
C GLU A 673 -29.22 -14.11 41.38
N ASN A 674 -28.00 -14.28 40.86
CA ASN A 674 -27.78 -14.75 39.50
C ASN A 674 -28.02 -16.26 39.42
N LEU A 675 -28.84 -16.68 38.47
CA LEU A 675 -29.15 -18.08 38.22
C LEU A 675 -28.55 -18.51 36.88
N GLU A 676 -27.73 -19.56 36.92
CA GLU A 676 -27.22 -20.24 35.72
C GLU A 676 -28.38 -20.77 34.87
N GLY A 677 -28.27 -20.64 33.54
CA GLY A 677 -29.31 -20.93 32.57
C GLY A 677 -30.40 -19.86 32.43
N ARG A 678 -30.37 -18.79 33.25
CA ARG A 678 -31.26 -17.63 33.11
C ARG A 678 -30.47 -16.34 32.88
N ASP A 679 -29.60 -16.00 33.82
CA ASP A 679 -28.87 -14.72 33.81
C ASP A 679 -27.53 -14.88 33.07
N TYR A 680 -26.88 -16.04 33.21
CA TYR A 680 -25.64 -16.45 32.55
C TYR A 680 -25.67 -17.96 32.27
N ASP A 681 -24.74 -18.44 31.45
CA ASP A 681 -24.75 -19.81 30.91
C ASP A 681 -23.63 -20.70 31.51
N SER A 682 -22.54 -20.11 32.04
CA SER A 682 -21.53 -20.84 32.81
C SER A 682 -20.80 -19.97 33.83
N GLU A 683 -20.40 -20.54 34.97
CA GLU A 683 -19.51 -19.86 35.93
C GLU A 683 -18.05 -20.00 35.51
N GLY A 684 -17.26 -18.92 35.56
CA GLY A 684 -15.84 -18.91 35.26
C GLY A 684 -15.42 -17.88 34.20
N TYR A 685 -14.20 -18.03 33.69
CA TYR A 685 -13.67 -17.23 32.59
C TYR A 685 -13.99 -17.88 31.24
N VAL A 686 -14.09 -17.07 30.20
CA VAL A 686 -14.08 -17.57 28.82
C VAL A 686 -12.65 -17.92 28.45
N ASP A 687 -12.40 -19.21 28.21
CA ASP A 687 -11.12 -19.76 27.75
C ASP A 687 -11.35 -20.74 26.60
N VAL A 688 -10.26 -21.27 26.02
CA VAL A 688 -10.35 -22.18 24.87
C VAL A 688 -11.02 -23.52 25.22
N GLU A 689 -10.96 -23.95 26.48
CA GLU A 689 -11.62 -25.19 26.91
C GLU A 689 -13.14 -25.02 26.94
N LEU A 690 -13.64 -23.85 27.36
CA LEU A 690 -15.04 -23.50 27.17
C LEU A 690 -15.41 -23.50 25.68
N LEU A 691 -14.58 -22.91 24.80
CA LEU A 691 -14.85 -22.89 23.35
C LEU A 691 -14.98 -24.30 22.77
N LYS A 692 -14.08 -25.22 23.13
CA LYS A 692 -14.12 -26.63 22.69
C LYS A 692 -15.41 -27.36 23.13
N ASN A 693 -16.03 -26.94 24.22
CA ASN A 693 -17.25 -27.55 24.73
C ASN A 693 -18.52 -27.03 24.04
N ILE A 694 -18.50 -25.78 23.57
CA ILE A 694 -19.68 -25.11 23.00
C ILE A 694 -19.68 -25.08 21.48
N LEU A 695 -18.51 -24.96 20.85
CA LEU A 695 -18.39 -24.87 19.41
C LEU A 695 -18.40 -26.26 18.76
N PRO A 696 -18.99 -26.43 17.56
CA PRO A 696 -18.95 -27.69 16.83
C PRO A 696 -17.54 -28.02 16.31
N GLY A 697 -16.64 -27.04 16.24
CA GLY A 697 -15.27 -27.17 15.76
C GLY A 697 -14.51 -25.83 15.81
N ASN A 698 -13.34 -25.79 15.20
CA ASN A 698 -12.44 -24.64 15.15
C ASN A 698 -12.36 -23.98 13.75
N GLU A 699 -13.17 -24.45 12.80
CA GLU A 699 -13.30 -23.89 11.43
C GLU A 699 -14.23 -22.67 11.43
N ALA A 700 -13.75 -21.56 11.98
CA ALA A 700 -14.50 -20.31 12.06
C ALA A 700 -13.57 -19.08 12.00
N GLU A 701 -14.15 -17.93 11.69
CA GLU A 701 -13.49 -16.63 11.86
C GLU A 701 -13.66 -16.16 13.29
N PHE A 702 -12.56 -15.96 14.02
CA PHE A 702 -12.58 -15.52 15.41
C PHE A 702 -12.33 -14.02 15.48
N TYR A 703 -13.15 -13.31 16.24
CA TYR A 703 -12.99 -11.88 16.52
C TYR A 703 -12.92 -11.66 18.03
N LEU A 704 -11.77 -11.19 18.52
CA LEU A 704 -11.47 -11.05 19.94
C LEU A 704 -11.39 -9.58 20.35
N CYS A 705 -12.07 -9.21 21.44
CA CYS A 705 -11.88 -7.90 22.05
C CYS A 705 -12.17 -7.94 23.56
N GLY A 706 -11.21 -7.49 24.38
CA GLY A 706 -11.34 -7.54 25.83
C GLY A 706 -10.07 -7.15 26.59
N PRO A 707 -10.03 -7.36 27.91
CA PRO A 707 -8.87 -7.05 28.73
C PRO A 707 -7.62 -7.88 28.34
N PRO A 708 -6.39 -7.39 28.57
CA PRO A 708 -5.18 -8.08 28.14
C PRO A 708 -5.05 -9.55 28.59
N PRO A 709 -5.40 -9.93 29.84
CA PRO A 709 -5.35 -11.34 30.24
C PRO A 709 -6.29 -12.25 29.43
N PHE A 710 -7.49 -11.76 29.12
CA PHE A 710 -8.47 -12.47 28.29
C PHE A 710 -7.94 -12.64 26.86
N MET A 711 -7.45 -11.56 26.27
CA MET A 711 -6.92 -11.56 24.90
C MET A 711 -5.75 -12.53 24.76
N LYS A 712 -4.78 -12.47 25.67
CA LYS A 712 -3.60 -13.34 25.68
C LYS A 712 -3.96 -14.81 25.85
N SER A 713 -4.86 -15.11 26.78
CA SER A 713 -5.29 -16.49 27.06
C SER A 713 -5.97 -17.11 25.85
N LEU A 714 -6.91 -16.39 25.23
CA LEU A 714 -7.66 -16.90 24.08
C LEU A 714 -6.83 -16.95 22.81
N PHE A 715 -6.00 -15.93 22.52
CA PHE A 715 -5.16 -15.94 21.33
C PHE A 715 -4.21 -17.14 21.34
N ASN A 716 -3.50 -17.37 22.45
CA ASN A 716 -2.60 -18.53 22.58
C ASN A 716 -3.38 -19.85 22.57
N GLY A 717 -4.52 -19.92 23.26
CA GLY A 717 -5.36 -21.11 23.27
C GLY A 717 -5.89 -21.50 21.89
N LEU A 718 -6.29 -20.52 21.07
CA LEU A 718 -6.77 -20.76 19.69
C LEU A 718 -5.64 -21.30 18.81
N LEU A 719 -4.41 -20.78 18.94
CA LEU A 719 -3.25 -21.31 18.23
C LEU A 719 -2.91 -22.74 18.67
N GLU A 720 -2.95 -23.02 19.98
CA GLU A 720 -2.78 -24.37 20.52
C GLU A 720 -3.90 -25.32 20.08
N TRP A 721 -5.09 -24.79 19.79
CA TRP A 721 -6.20 -25.50 19.20
C TRP A 721 -6.15 -25.52 17.66
N GLU A 722 -4.98 -25.25 17.07
CA GLU A 722 -4.70 -25.34 15.63
C GLU A 722 -5.57 -24.42 14.75
N VAL A 723 -6.12 -23.34 15.30
CA VAL A 723 -6.76 -22.28 14.51
C VAL A 723 -5.67 -21.52 13.75
N PRO A 724 -5.72 -21.44 12.40
CA PRO A 724 -4.78 -20.63 11.65
C PRO A 724 -4.81 -19.16 12.08
N GLU A 725 -3.64 -18.57 12.33
CA GLU A 725 -3.52 -17.19 12.85
C GLU A 725 -4.29 -16.16 12.02
N TYR A 726 -4.37 -16.34 10.69
CA TYR A 726 -5.08 -15.42 9.80
C TYR A 726 -6.62 -15.44 9.96
N LEU A 727 -7.19 -16.41 10.68
CA LEU A 727 -8.60 -16.45 11.08
C LEU A 727 -8.84 -15.81 12.46
N ILE A 728 -7.79 -15.38 13.16
CA ILE A 728 -7.84 -14.77 14.49
C ILE A 728 -7.70 -13.25 14.36
N ASN A 729 -8.83 -12.55 14.38
CA ASN A 729 -8.90 -11.09 14.33
C ASN A 729 -9.00 -10.53 15.74
N TYR A 730 -8.35 -9.40 16.05
CA TYR A 730 -8.40 -8.82 17.38
C TYR A 730 -8.25 -7.29 17.41
N GLU A 731 -8.77 -6.65 18.47
CA GLU A 731 -8.56 -5.23 18.79
C GLU A 731 -8.24 -5.04 20.29
N PHE A 732 -7.33 -4.11 20.59
CA PHE A 732 -6.90 -3.79 21.95
C PHE A 732 -7.35 -2.40 22.40
N PHE A 733 -7.78 -2.32 23.66
CA PHE A 733 -7.96 -1.06 24.38
C PHE A 733 -6.82 -0.77 25.38
N GLY A 734 -5.66 -1.42 25.21
CA GLY A 734 -4.47 -1.37 26.07
C GLY A 734 -3.18 -1.84 25.35
N PRO A 735 -2.06 -2.09 26.07
CA PRO A 735 -0.75 -2.28 25.45
C PRO A 735 -0.70 -3.54 24.57
N ALA A 736 -0.35 -3.39 23.29
CA ALA A 736 -0.29 -4.52 22.34
C ALA A 736 0.87 -5.48 22.64
N SER A 737 1.92 -5.00 23.33
CA SER A 737 3.11 -5.76 23.72
C SER A 737 2.83 -6.97 24.63
N LEU A 738 1.67 -7.01 25.30
CA LEU A 738 1.32 -8.03 26.30
C LEU A 738 0.97 -9.42 25.73
N ILE A 739 0.68 -9.55 24.42
CA ILE A 739 0.48 -10.87 23.77
C ILE A 739 1.81 -11.51 23.38
N LYS A 740 2.84 -10.71 23.06
CA LYS A 740 4.15 -11.17 22.63
C LYS A 740 5.11 -11.33 23.82
N ASP A 741 4.86 -12.29 24.72
CA ASP A 741 5.82 -12.69 25.75
C ASP A 741 7.03 -13.41 25.11
N ARG A 742 7.94 -12.66 24.48
CA ARG A 742 9.31 -13.11 24.23
C ARG A 742 10.19 -12.72 25.42
N ALA A 743 9.90 -13.24 26.61
CA ALA A 743 10.79 -13.10 27.75
C ALA A 743 10.59 -14.23 28.77
N LYS A 744 11.28 -15.37 28.54
CA LYS A 744 11.93 -16.27 29.53
C LYS A 744 12.12 -17.68 28.95
N VAL A 745 13.11 -17.86 28.08
CA VAL A 745 13.79 -19.15 27.95
C VAL A 745 15.29 -18.91 28.07
N SER A 746 15.81 -19.33 29.22
CA SER A 746 17.19 -19.76 29.51
C SER A 746 18.32 -18.95 28.89
N THR A 747 18.91 -18.10 29.71
CA THR A 747 20.26 -17.55 29.59
C THR A 747 21.30 -18.62 29.19
N SER A 748 21.64 -18.69 27.90
CA SER A 748 22.94 -19.21 27.47
C SER A 748 23.79 -18.04 26.99
N LYS A 749 24.78 -17.66 27.80
CA LYS A 749 25.90 -16.79 27.42
C LYS A 749 26.56 -17.32 26.15
N ARG A 750 26.19 -16.80 24.98
CA ARG A 750 26.96 -16.78 23.71
C ARG A 750 26.09 -16.19 22.60
N ALA A 751 25.85 -14.89 22.68
CA ALA A 751 25.36 -14.07 21.57
C ALA A 751 25.90 -12.63 21.68
N ALA A 752 27.13 -12.51 22.20
CA ALA A 752 27.99 -11.37 21.88
C ALA A 752 28.98 -11.92 20.85
N GLU A 753 29.26 -11.14 19.81
CA GLU A 753 30.09 -11.46 18.64
C GLU A 753 29.35 -12.16 17.49
N ILE A 754 28.61 -11.35 16.72
CA ILE A 754 28.95 -10.90 15.35
C ILE A 754 27.78 -9.99 14.92
N VAL A 755 27.96 -8.68 15.07
CA VAL A 755 27.13 -7.63 14.45
C VAL A 755 28.14 -6.67 13.84
N ASP A 756 28.11 -6.55 12.51
CA ASP A 756 28.89 -5.52 11.82
C ASP A 756 27.93 -4.40 11.39
N SER A 757 28.15 -3.24 12.02
CA SER A 757 27.83 -1.86 11.63
C SER A 757 26.47 -1.55 10.98
N SER A 758 25.36 -1.81 11.66
CA SER A 758 24.18 -0.91 11.55
C SER A 758 24.22 0.06 12.72
N THR A 759 24.25 1.36 12.44
CA THR A 759 24.15 2.44 13.44
C THR A 759 23.08 2.11 14.48
N GLU A 760 23.51 1.80 15.71
CA GLU A 760 22.61 1.63 16.84
C GLU A 760 21.93 2.98 17.08
N VAL A 761 20.67 3.10 16.68
CA VAL A 761 19.89 4.30 16.90
C VAL A 761 19.46 4.31 18.36
N GLU A 762 20.14 5.11 19.18
CA GLU A 762 19.82 5.28 20.60
C GLU A 762 18.45 5.99 20.76
N VAL A 763 17.61 5.44 21.63
CA VAL A 763 16.34 6.04 22.06
C VAL A 763 16.45 6.29 23.56
N GLU A 764 16.40 7.55 23.94
CA GLU A 764 16.41 7.99 25.34
C GLU A 764 15.01 8.49 25.71
N PHE A 765 14.46 7.92 26.77
CA PHE A 765 13.24 8.38 27.41
C PHE A 765 13.65 9.27 28.60
N SER A 766 13.69 10.59 28.40
CA SER A 766 14.41 11.51 29.29
C SER A 766 13.80 11.62 30.68
N SER A 767 12.46 11.61 30.79
CA SER A 767 11.74 11.68 32.07
C SER A 767 11.89 10.41 32.92
N SER A 768 11.93 9.25 32.29
CA SER A 768 12.15 7.95 32.96
C SER A 768 13.63 7.56 33.13
N GLY A 769 14.55 8.24 32.43
CA GLY A 769 15.98 7.97 32.44
C GLY A 769 16.39 6.67 31.74
N ILE A 770 15.46 6.03 31.01
CA ILE A 770 15.73 4.78 30.28
C ILE A 770 16.42 5.12 28.96
N LYS A 771 17.60 4.55 28.75
CA LYS A 771 18.30 4.56 27.46
C LYS A 771 18.28 3.15 26.91
N THR A 772 17.80 3.01 25.68
CA THR A 772 17.74 1.73 24.99
C THR A 772 18.08 1.93 23.52
N ASN A 773 18.34 0.85 22.81
CA ASN A 773 18.59 0.91 21.38
C ASN A 773 17.30 0.57 20.63
N TRP A 774 17.05 1.30 19.54
CA TRP A 774 15.94 0.99 18.64
C TRP A 774 16.07 -0.44 18.13
N ASN A 775 15.00 -1.22 18.31
CA ASN A 775 14.90 -2.58 17.79
C ASN A 775 13.86 -2.58 16.66
N PRO A 776 14.25 -2.86 15.41
CA PRO A 776 13.36 -2.85 14.25
C PRO A 776 12.18 -3.85 14.31
N SER A 777 12.13 -4.74 15.31
CA SER A 777 10.96 -5.61 15.56
C SER A 777 9.78 -4.88 16.20
N PHE A 778 9.97 -3.66 16.72
CA PHE A 778 8.90 -2.80 17.20
C PHE A 778 8.34 -1.94 16.06
N GLU A 779 7.01 -1.78 16.01
CA GLU A 779 6.35 -1.06 14.93
C GLU A 779 6.36 0.45 15.16
N SER A 780 6.48 0.89 16.41
CA SER A 780 6.62 2.31 16.77
C SER A 780 7.44 2.52 18.06
N ILE A 781 7.79 3.78 18.33
CA ILE A 781 8.44 4.18 19.60
C ILE A 781 7.58 3.84 20.82
N LEU A 782 6.26 3.90 20.71
CA LEU A 782 5.32 3.44 21.73
C LEU A 782 5.55 1.97 22.09
N ASP A 783 5.66 1.08 21.10
CA ASP A 783 5.88 -0.35 21.35
C ASP A 783 7.22 -0.60 22.05
N LEU A 784 8.27 0.14 21.67
CA LEU A 784 9.56 0.09 22.33
C LEU A 784 9.49 0.59 23.78
N ALA A 785 8.77 1.69 24.03
CA ALA A 785 8.57 2.23 25.38
C ALA A 785 7.84 1.21 26.27
N GLU A 786 6.73 0.63 25.78
CA GLU A 786 5.97 -0.40 26.49
C GLU A 786 6.80 -1.65 26.78
N ALA A 787 7.62 -2.09 25.82
CA ALA A 787 8.52 -3.24 26.00
C ALA A 787 9.63 -2.98 27.04
N ASN A 788 9.98 -1.71 27.29
CA ASN A 788 10.91 -1.32 28.36
C ASN A 788 10.17 -0.95 29.67
N GLY A 789 8.89 -1.29 29.79
CA GLY A 789 8.10 -1.11 31.01
C GLY A 789 7.56 0.31 31.23
N LEU A 790 7.64 1.18 30.22
CA LEU A 790 7.04 2.51 30.25
C LEU A 790 5.56 2.44 29.88
N SER A 791 4.79 3.44 30.31
CA SER A 791 3.35 3.52 30.03
C SER A 791 2.97 4.94 29.57
N PRO A 792 3.53 5.43 28.45
CA PRO A 792 3.13 6.71 27.88
C PRO A 792 1.65 6.68 27.47
N ASP A 793 1.00 7.84 27.48
CA ASP A 793 -0.41 7.96 27.09
C ASP A 793 -0.61 7.57 25.61
N TYR A 794 -1.66 6.80 25.28
CA TYR A 794 -2.09 6.58 23.89
C TYR A 794 -3.58 6.20 23.83
N SER A 795 -4.13 6.15 22.61
CA SER A 795 -5.50 5.69 22.37
C SER A 795 -5.64 4.94 21.03
N CYS A 796 -5.58 5.63 19.89
CA CYS A 796 -5.98 5.05 18.59
C CYS A 796 -4.94 4.16 17.88
N ARG A 797 -3.67 4.19 18.31
CA ARG A 797 -2.50 3.55 17.65
C ARG A 797 -2.42 3.71 16.12
N SER A 798 -3.00 4.79 15.60
CA SER A 798 -3.11 5.04 14.15
C SER A 798 -2.88 6.50 13.79
N GLY A 799 -2.19 7.25 14.68
CA GLY A 799 -1.68 8.58 14.37
C GLY A 799 -2.73 9.69 14.26
N VAL A 800 -3.94 9.49 14.77
CA VAL A 800 -5.04 10.46 14.60
C VAL A 800 -5.64 11.04 15.87
N CYS A 801 -5.40 10.38 17.01
CA CYS A 801 -5.94 10.83 18.28
C CYS A 801 -4.96 11.71 19.07
N HIS A 802 -3.71 11.91 18.65
CA HIS A 802 -2.74 12.76 19.37
C HIS A 802 -2.49 12.40 20.85
N THR A 803 -3.06 11.32 21.38
CA THR A 803 -2.89 10.94 22.78
C THR A 803 -1.47 10.45 23.01
N CYS A 804 -0.89 9.81 21.99
CA CYS A 804 0.51 9.40 21.94
C CYS A 804 1.48 10.54 21.60
N MET A 805 1.07 11.80 21.81
CA MET A 805 1.92 12.94 21.49
C MET A 805 2.92 13.20 22.63
N CYS A 806 4.20 13.05 22.34
CA CYS A 806 5.29 13.29 23.28
C CYS A 806 6.21 14.38 22.73
N LYS A 807 6.88 15.12 23.62
CA LYS A 807 7.84 16.14 23.21
C LYS A 807 9.11 15.44 22.68
N LEU A 808 9.59 15.87 21.52
CA LEU A 808 10.87 15.45 20.96
C LEU A 808 11.92 16.48 21.37
N GLU A 809 12.82 16.11 22.27
CA GLU A 809 13.83 17.02 22.81
C GLU A 809 15.11 17.06 21.96
N GLU A 810 15.43 15.96 21.31
CA GLU A 810 16.56 15.81 20.40
C GLU A 810 16.23 14.78 19.31
N GLY A 811 16.78 14.98 18.11
CA GLY A 811 16.69 14.04 17.00
C GLY A 811 15.50 14.25 16.09
N ASP A 812 15.28 13.27 15.21
CA ASP A 812 14.25 13.25 14.19
C ASP A 812 13.54 11.89 14.18
N VAL A 813 12.24 11.92 13.90
CA VAL A 813 11.43 10.70 13.70
C VAL A 813 10.92 10.60 12.26
N GLU A 814 10.57 9.39 11.85
CA GLU A 814 9.80 9.10 10.63
C GLU A 814 8.44 8.53 11.00
N TYR A 815 7.39 8.99 10.32
CA TYR A 815 6.05 8.44 10.46
C TYR A 815 5.88 7.23 9.55
N VAL A 816 5.37 6.12 10.11
CA VAL A 816 5.05 4.88 9.37
C VAL A 816 3.83 5.08 8.47
N GLU A 817 2.85 5.84 8.96
CA GLU A 817 1.73 6.41 8.21
C GLU A 817 1.69 7.90 8.56
N GLU A 818 1.67 8.78 7.55
CA GLU A 818 1.58 10.24 7.78
C GLU A 818 0.33 10.56 8.61
N PRO A 819 0.47 11.20 9.78
CA PRO A 819 -0.68 11.51 10.63
C PRO A 819 -1.58 12.52 9.92
N LEU A 820 -2.89 12.24 9.88
CA LEU A 820 -3.89 13.10 9.24
C LEU A 820 -3.94 14.51 9.84
N ASP A 821 -3.49 14.65 11.08
CA ASP A 821 -3.33 15.91 11.78
C ASP A 821 -1.90 15.85 12.39
N PRO A 822 -0.95 16.65 11.87
CA PRO A 822 0.42 16.59 12.34
C PRO A 822 0.51 17.06 13.80
N PRO A 823 1.46 16.56 14.60
CA PRO A 823 1.66 17.06 15.96
C PRO A 823 2.10 18.53 15.95
N ASP A 824 1.93 19.21 17.08
CA ASP A 824 2.49 20.54 17.30
C ASP A 824 4.01 20.55 17.05
N GLU A 825 4.57 21.69 16.63
CA GLU A 825 6.02 21.84 16.41
C GLU A 825 6.81 21.46 17.68
N GLY A 826 7.80 20.57 17.53
CA GLY A 826 8.58 20.01 18.65
C GLY A 826 7.93 18.79 19.35
N PHE A 827 6.80 18.27 18.85
CA PHE A 827 6.15 17.06 19.35
C PHE A 827 6.09 15.95 18.30
N VAL A 828 5.92 14.70 18.76
CA VAL A 828 5.83 13.50 17.92
C VAL A 828 4.73 12.55 18.37
N LEU A 829 4.09 11.86 17.43
CA LEU A 829 3.09 10.81 17.73
C LEU A 829 3.77 9.44 17.82
N ILE A 830 4.22 9.05 19.03
CA ILE A 830 5.04 7.85 19.27
C ILE A 830 4.37 6.52 18.87
N CYS A 831 3.04 6.52 18.72
CA CYS A 831 2.28 5.35 18.31
C CYS A 831 2.34 5.03 16.82
N VAL A 832 2.88 5.94 16.00
CA VAL A 832 3.02 5.76 14.54
C VAL A 832 4.36 6.26 14.01
N CYS A 833 5.32 6.59 14.87
CA CYS A 833 6.66 7.03 14.44
C CYS A 833 7.78 6.11 14.91
N LYS A 834 8.91 6.19 14.21
CA LYS A 834 10.18 5.48 14.45
C LYS A 834 11.33 6.49 14.47
N PRO A 835 12.44 6.23 15.18
CA PRO A 835 13.57 7.15 15.22
C PRO A 835 14.37 7.10 13.90
N LYS A 836 14.70 8.25 13.31
CA LYS A 836 15.61 8.35 12.15
C LYS A 836 17.08 8.36 12.57
N ASN A 837 17.35 9.00 13.71
CA ASN A 837 18.66 9.14 14.35
C ASN A 837 18.47 9.03 15.87
N LYS A 838 19.51 9.31 16.65
CA LYS A 838 19.37 9.35 18.11
C LYS A 838 18.22 10.28 18.47
N VAL A 839 17.23 9.78 19.20
CA VAL A 839 16.10 10.57 19.68
C VAL A 839 16.07 10.63 21.20
N VAL A 840 15.71 11.79 21.73
CA VAL A 840 15.40 11.99 23.15
C VAL A 840 13.94 12.41 23.24
N ILE A 841 13.13 11.62 23.93
CA ILE A 841 11.68 11.80 24.02
C ILE A 841 11.28 11.90 25.50
N ASP A 842 10.46 12.89 25.81
CA ASP A 842 9.97 13.15 27.16
C ASP A 842 8.89 12.13 27.58
N ILE A 843 9.33 10.95 28.06
CA ILE A 843 8.51 9.82 28.55
C ILE A 843 9.08 9.25 29.86
#